data_AF-A0A6S7FE81-F1
#
_entry.id   AF-A0A6S7FE81-F1
#
_cell.length_a   1.000
_cell.length_b   1.000
_cell.length_c   1.000
_cell.angle_alpha   90.00
_cell.angle_beta   90.00
_cell.angle_gamma   90.00
#
_symmetry.space_group_name_H-M   'P 1'
#
loop_
_entity.id
_entity.type
_entity.pdbx_description
1 polymer ?
#
loop_
_entity_poly.entity_id
_entity_poly.type
_entity_poly.pdbx_seq_one_letter_code
_entity_poly.pdbx_strand_id
1 'polypeptide(L)'
;MYITPSAHRIFSKIGETIDGTEKLITDDDYHFVFVRPKFFIGSSGTVWASETMNLRFMYPSIFEIPDNKHDYSSAFRSICAHLHDAIFLYNDMCEPRDICRSRPGIPDNPHTSYERQRLERLSARIDKALKVNNNECLEDGEKVILASRIEPLANKISVSLQDAKNFLADPNHDQSCTIASKIQNLQQRCKSLLEGLKELDLPAVRPRWCDLTDAGPGVAISNFEVKFRDAELSRIWNSDYRIRLHRAREDSGQGEAERTNSAVGDAVIDGGSIKWEYYDRFYDKSDEDIEKITLAEYETHEDERTERNAWRVAHDIALRIDDAPVLSEYIRGFVTEKDEETFFFNKNQLQDYIKASESSKENIPGSNYIAKICNYIKDHYDVGELYMEFVKDACKVKAEKQCAACASGWTGSQIDRIPRPFPDETTFRYKTVFESPATSSDGKLRPIDDYMPRAQIKKFFSAGKLNTAQEVADFSSKFVVSEELVKKYVDHLKHINFTKELRTKAKADNRRNREAKCYKDYNWDELLLTGGLKFLYVFELDTYLKHHSLPWKKKLKTEKIRTITNHLQQTRGQVLQTMTVEGQRLLQPGQNVSDDEEETDGDDIDIVGETWSSDDERLCSSDGMVDSETEESDYEPVPPSAKRRMVSTRSGRKASSFVLGNE
;
A
#
# COMPACT_ATOMS: atom_id res chain seq x y z
N MET A 1 -17.84 8.32 7.32
CA MET A 1 -16.71 8.01 6.42
C MET A 1 -15.70 9.15 6.45
N TYR A 2 -14.39 8.88 6.32
CA TYR A 2 -13.36 9.93 6.36
C TYR A 2 -12.81 10.22 4.96
N ILE A 3 -12.84 11.49 4.55
CA ILE A 3 -12.09 11.99 3.39
C ILE A 3 -10.73 12.49 3.88
N THR A 4 -9.65 12.09 3.19
CA THR A 4 -8.28 12.40 3.62
C THR A 4 -7.50 13.03 2.46
N PRO A 5 -6.99 14.27 2.61
CA PRO A 5 -6.02 14.85 1.69
C PRO A 5 -4.60 14.32 1.98
N SER A 6 -3.79 14.20 0.94
CA SER A 6 -2.38 13.82 0.98
C SER A 6 -1.58 14.75 0.08
N ALA A 7 -0.62 15.48 0.64
CA ALA A 7 0.19 16.44 -0.10
C ALA A 7 1.45 15.79 -0.68
N HIS A 8 1.75 16.12 -1.93
CA HIS A 8 3.04 15.91 -2.60
C HIS A 8 3.58 17.28 -2.99
N ARG A 9 4.78 17.63 -2.53
CA ARG A 9 5.46 18.87 -2.91
C ARG A 9 6.73 18.53 -3.65
N ILE A 10 6.91 19.07 -4.85
CA ILE A 10 8.08 18.84 -5.68
C ILE A 10 8.72 20.19 -5.95
N PHE A 11 9.97 20.35 -5.55
CA PHE A 11 10.71 21.59 -5.72
C PHE A 11 12.10 21.32 -6.28
N SER A 12 12.62 22.27 -7.04
CA SER A 12 13.99 22.25 -7.54
C SER A 12 14.84 23.27 -6.78
N LYS A 13 16.15 23.03 -6.72
CA LYS A 13 17.11 23.94 -6.08
C LYS A 13 18.20 24.28 -7.08
N ILE A 14 18.57 25.55 -7.14
CA ILE A 14 19.72 26.04 -7.93
C ILE A 14 20.73 26.70 -7.01
N GLY A 15 22.01 26.60 -7.38
CA GLY A 15 23.09 27.31 -6.71
C GLY A 15 23.16 28.75 -7.21
N GLU A 16 23.07 29.71 -6.30
CA GLU A 16 23.24 31.13 -6.60
C GLU A 16 24.28 31.73 -5.64
N THR A 17 25.13 32.62 -6.15
CA THR A 17 26.07 33.35 -5.30
C THR A 17 25.41 34.60 -4.75
N ILE A 18 25.09 34.60 -3.46
CA ILE A 18 24.48 35.72 -2.73
C ILE A 18 25.49 36.22 -1.72
N ASP A 19 25.87 37.50 -1.82
CA ASP A 19 26.87 38.14 -0.96
C ASP A 19 28.23 37.42 -0.94
N GLY A 20 28.65 36.89 -2.09
CA GLY A 20 29.91 36.15 -2.22
C GLY A 20 29.89 34.74 -1.62
N THR A 21 28.74 34.27 -1.16
CA THR A 21 28.54 32.90 -0.67
C THR A 21 27.59 32.15 -1.60
N GLU A 22 27.98 30.95 -2.02
CA GLU A 22 27.10 30.07 -2.77
C GLU A 22 25.99 29.54 -1.85
N LYS A 23 24.73 29.76 -2.24
CA LYS A 23 23.53 29.33 -1.52
C LYS A 23 22.64 28.55 -2.46
N LEU A 24 21.97 27.52 -1.94
CA LEU A 24 20.90 26.85 -2.66
C LEU A 24 19.58 27.61 -2.44
N ILE A 25 19.02 28.16 -3.51
CA ILE A 25 17.69 28.79 -3.51
C ILE A 25 16.68 27.87 -4.19
N THR A 26 15.40 28.01 -3.84
CA THR A 26 14.30 27.34 -4.57
C THR A 26 14.16 27.98 -5.94
N ASP A 27 14.10 27.16 -6.98
CA ASP A 27 13.88 27.60 -8.35
C ASP A 27 12.41 27.38 -8.72
N ASP A 28 11.97 26.11 -8.77
CA ASP A 28 10.56 25.72 -8.89
C ASP A 28 10.00 25.19 -7.58
N ASP A 29 8.70 25.40 -7.34
CA ASP A 29 7.97 24.88 -6.18
C ASP A 29 6.53 24.51 -6.52
N TYR A 30 6.24 23.20 -6.63
CA TYR A 30 4.93 22.69 -7.01
C TYR A 30 4.24 21.99 -5.86
N HIS A 31 2.96 22.32 -5.66
CA HIS A 31 2.12 21.79 -4.59
C HIS A 31 0.96 20.97 -5.17
N PHE A 32 0.95 19.67 -4.92
CA PHE A 32 -0.10 18.76 -5.36
C PHE A 32 -0.80 18.13 -4.16
N VAL A 33 -2.13 18.04 -4.20
CA VAL A 33 -2.91 17.43 -3.13
C VAL A 33 -3.86 16.40 -3.71
N PHE A 34 -3.70 15.15 -3.28
CA PHE A 34 -4.59 14.06 -3.63
C PHE A 34 -5.61 13.83 -2.52
N VAL A 35 -6.88 13.83 -2.87
CA VAL A 35 -8.02 13.65 -1.96
C VAL A 35 -8.61 12.26 -2.17
N ARG A 36 -8.89 11.55 -1.09
CA ARG A 36 -9.44 10.19 -1.19
C ARG A 36 -10.39 9.80 -0.05
N PRO A 37 -11.41 8.97 -0.32
CA PRO A 37 -12.20 8.36 0.73
C PRO A 37 -11.42 7.21 1.38
N LYS A 38 -10.93 7.45 2.59
CA LYS A 38 -9.95 6.57 3.28
C LYS A 38 -10.45 5.14 3.51
N PHE A 39 -11.77 4.96 3.58
CA PHE A 39 -12.39 3.65 3.75
C PHE A 39 -12.17 2.76 2.52
N PHE A 40 -12.37 3.29 1.31
CA PHE A 40 -12.20 2.54 0.06
C PHE A 40 -10.75 2.49 -0.41
N ILE A 41 -9.98 3.55 -0.17
CA ILE A 41 -8.56 3.59 -0.52
C ILE A 41 -7.72 4.15 0.63
N GLY A 42 -6.95 3.24 1.24
CA GLY A 42 -6.12 3.56 2.40
C GLY A 42 -4.93 4.49 2.10
N SER A 43 -4.19 4.82 3.16
CA SER A 43 -2.89 5.48 3.05
C SER A 43 -1.79 4.43 3.13
N SER A 44 -1.24 4.02 1.98
CA SER A 44 -0.19 2.99 1.91
C SER A 44 0.95 3.41 0.97
N GLY A 45 2.08 2.70 1.04
CA GLY A 45 3.22 2.95 0.14
C GLY A 45 2.87 2.76 -1.34
N THR A 46 1.99 1.79 -1.66
CA THR A 46 1.45 1.55 -3.00
C THR A 46 0.65 2.74 -3.51
N VAL A 47 -0.19 3.35 -2.68
CA VAL A 47 -0.97 4.51 -3.10
C VAL A 47 -0.05 5.72 -3.31
N TRP A 48 0.88 5.97 -2.37
CA TRP A 48 1.89 7.02 -2.54
C TRP A 48 2.65 6.89 -3.86
N ALA A 49 3.19 5.70 -4.14
CA ALA A 49 3.96 5.47 -5.35
C ALA A 49 3.10 5.58 -6.62
N SER A 50 1.85 5.12 -6.58
CA SER A 50 0.92 5.26 -7.71
C SER A 50 0.60 6.73 -8.01
N GLU A 51 0.39 7.54 -6.97
CA GLU A 51 0.21 9.00 -7.12
C GLU A 51 1.45 9.67 -7.69
N THR A 52 2.64 9.26 -7.25
CA THR A 52 3.91 9.74 -7.80
C THR A 52 4.05 9.39 -9.29
N MET A 53 3.64 8.19 -9.72
CA MET A 53 3.59 7.83 -11.14
C MET A 53 2.62 8.71 -11.92
N ASN A 54 1.42 8.96 -11.38
CA ASN A 54 0.44 9.84 -12.01
C ASN A 54 0.92 11.28 -12.12
N LEU A 55 1.64 11.79 -11.14
CA LEU A 55 2.25 13.13 -11.23
C LEU A 55 3.27 13.20 -12.37
N ARG A 56 4.10 12.17 -12.56
CA ARG A 56 5.01 12.11 -13.71
C ARG A 56 4.26 12.15 -15.03
N PHE A 57 3.16 11.42 -15.10
CA PHE A 57 2.34 11.35 -16.29
C PHE A 57 1.65 12.68 -16.62
N MET A 58 1.12 13.37 -15.62
CA MET A 58 0.43 14.65 -15.80
C MET A 58 1.42 15.79 -16.04
N TYR A 59 2.61 15.73 -15.42
CA TYR A 59 3.61 16.80 -15.42
C TYR A 59 5.01 16.29 -15.75
N PRO A 60 5.25 15.75 -16.95
CA PRO A 60 6.54 15.14 -17.32
C PRO A 60 7.72 16.11 -17.16
N SER A 61 7.52 17.40 -17.46
CA SER A 61 8.55 18.44 -17.33
C SER A 61 9.13 18.59 -15.92
N ILE A 62 8.35 18.28 -14.88
CA ILE A 62 8.81 18.35 -13.49
C ILE A 62 9.77 17.18 -13.19
N PHE A 63 9.52 16.02 -13.81
CA PHE A 63 10.24 14.78 -13.56
C PHE A 63 11.43 14.56 -14.51
N GLU A 64 11.51 15.32 -15.59
CA GLU A 64 12.51 15.14 -16.65
C GLU A 64 13.63 16.19 -16.57
N ILE A 65 14.81 15.83 -17.11
CA ILE A 65 15.88 16.79 -17.34
C ILE A 65 15.47 17.67 -18.53
N PRO A 66 15.54 19.00 -18.43
CA PRO A 66 15.36 19.85 -19.61
C PRO A 66 16.35 19.48 -20.71
N ASP A 67 15.85 19.15 -21.89
CA ASP A 67 16.66 18.84 -23.07
C ASP A 67 16.17 19.68 -24.27
N ASN A 68 17.12 20.14 -25.08
CA ASN A 68 16.88 20.98 -26.27
C ASN A 68 16.93 20.17 -27.58
N LYS A 69 17.16 18.85 -27.52
CA LYS A 69 17.29 18.03 -28.74
C LYS A 69 16.00 17.91 -29.54
N HIS A 70 14.87 17.70 -28.87
CA HIS A 70 13.56 17.49 -29.48
C HIS A 70 12.48 18.23 -28.70
N ASP A 71 11.66 19.00 -29.42
CA ASP A 71 10.59 19.82 -28.85
C ASP A 71 9.27 19.03 -28.85
N TYR A 72 9.24 17.93 -28.09
CA TYR A 72 8.02 17.15 -27.91
C TYR A 72 7.10 17.79 -26.87
N SER A 73 5.83 17.93 -27.22
CA SER A 73 4.78 18.43 -26.36
C SER A 73 4.68 17.61 -25.07
N SER A 74 4.25 18.25 -23.99
CA SER A 74 4.00 17.55 -22.71
C SER A 74 2.96 16.45 -22.87
N ALA A 75 2.00 16.60 -23.78
CA ALA A 75 1.01 15.58 -24.08
C ALA A 75 1.65 14.34 -24.72
N PHE A 76 2.52 14.51 -25.72
CA PHE A 76 3.23 13.38 -26.35
C PHE A 76 4.18 12.68 -25.37
N ARG A 77 4.92 13.46 -24.57
CA ARG A 77 5.79 12.93 -23.52
C ARG A 77 5.01 12.16 -22.45
N SER A 78 3.82 12.64 -22.07
CA SER A 78 2.91 11.95 -21.16
C SER A 78 2.50 10.56 -21.68
N ILE A 79 2.10 10.45 -22.95
CA ILE A 79 1.75 9.16 -23.57
C ILE A 79 2.94 8.20 -23.53
N CYS A 80 4.12 8.69 -23.92
CA CYS A 80 5.32 7.88 -23.96
C CYS A 80 5.76 7.43 -22.56
N ALA A 81 5.64 8.30 -21.54
CA ALA A 81 5.93 7.96 -20.14
C ALA A 81 4.99 6.89 -19.61
N HIS A 82 3.68 7.01 -19.83
CA HIS A 82 2.70 5.98 -19.44
C HIS A 82 3.00 4.63 -20.09
N LEU A 83 3.24 4.61 -21.41
CA LEU A 83 3.55 3.38 -22.14
C LEU A 83 4.86 2.77 -21.64
N HIS A 84 5.92 3.56 -21.54
CA HIS A 84 7.22 3.10 -21.05
C HIS A 84 7.08 2.42 -19.69
N ASP A 85 6.46 3.11 -18.73
CA ASP A 85 6.43 2.65 -17.34
C ASP A 85 5.55 1.40 -17.17
N ALA A 86 4.39 1.37 -17.83
CA ALA A 86 3.50 0.20 -17.79
C ALA A 86 4.16 -1.04 -18.41
N ILE A 87 4.82 -0.88 -19.56
CA ILE A 87 5.47 -1.97 -20.28
C ILE A 87 6.72 -2.44 -19.53
N PHE A 88 7.51 -1.51 -19.00
CA PHE A 88 8.69 -1.83 -18.20
C PHE A 88 8.29 -2.62 -16.96
N LEU A 89 7.32 -2.13 -16.17
CA LEU A 89 6.87 -2.82 -14.96
C LEU A 89 6.37 -4.23 -15.31
N TYR A 90 5.52 -4.37 -16.33
CA TYR A 90 5.02 -5.69 -16.74
C TYR A 90 6.16 -6.65 -17.09
N ASN A 91 7.12 -6.21 -17.90
CA ASN A 91 8.29 -7.01 -18.27
C ASN A 91 9.16 -7.36 -17.05
N ASP A 92 9.34 -6.43 -16.12
CA ASP A 92 10.15 -6.64 -14.92
C ASP A 92 9.48 -7.63 -13.96
N MET A 93 8.15 -7.72 -13.97
CA MET A 93 7.36 -8.69 -13.21
C MET A 93 7.32 -10.09 -13.82
N CYS A 94 7.74 -10.28 -15.07
CA CYS A 94 7.68 -11.58 -15.76
C CYS A 94 8.83 -12.51 -15.33
N GLU A 95 8.74 -13.03 -14.10
CA GLU A 95 9.66 -14.05 -13.60
C GLU A 95 9.22 -15.46 -14.06
N PRO A 96 10.08 -16.24 -14.75
CA PRO A 96 9.69 -17.54 -15.30
C PRO A 96 9.11 -18.51 -14.27
N ARG A 97 9.63 -18.49 -13.04
CA ARG A 97 9.15 -19.36 -11.95
C ARG A 97 7.75 -19.00 -11.46
N ASP A 98 7.37 -17.73 -11.53
CA ASP A 98 6.01 -17.30 -11.18
C ASP A 98 5.03 -17.72 -12.27
N ILE A 99 5.41 -17.51 -13.54
CA ILE A 99 4.60 -17.86 -14.71
C ILE A 99 4.31 -19.36 -14.77
N CYS A 100 5.32 -20.21 -14.52
CA CYS A 100 5.15 -21.67 -14.56
C CYS A 100 4.26 -22.23 -13.44
N ARG A 101 3.91 -21.43 -12.42
CA ARG A 101 2.97 -21.83 -11.36
C ARG A 101 1.51 -21.56 -11.75
N SER A 102 1.26 -20.76 -12.78
CA SER A 102 -0.07 -20.59 -13.36
C SER A 102 -0.53 -21.91 -13.99
N ARG A 103 -1.72 -22.36 -13.61
CA ARG A 103 -2.34 -23.60 -14.08
C ARG A 103 -3.73 -23.28 -14.63
N PRO A 104 -3.83 -22.91 -15.92
CA PRO A 104 -5.11 -22.66 -16.57
C PRO A 104 -5.99 -23.90 -16.50
N GLY A 105 -7.30 -23.72 -16.29
CA GLY A 105 -8.26 -24.82 -16.16
C GLY A 105 -8.38 -25.45 -14.76
N ILE A 106 -7.56 -25.04 -13.80
CA ILE A 106 -7.81 -25.34 -12.38
C ILE A 106 -8.61 -24.16 -11.78
N PRO A 107 -9.84 -24.39 -11.29
CA PRO A 107 -10.63 -23.37 -10.60
C PRO A 107 -9.85 -22.76 -9.43
N ASP A 108 -10.00 -21.45 -9.23
CA ASP A 108 -9.48 -20.70 -8.08
C ASP A 108 -7.98 -20.83 -7.84
N ASN A 109 -7.20 -21.12 -8.88
CA ASN A 109 -5.75 -21.12 -8.75
C ASN A 109 -5.24 -19.67 -8.56
N PRO A 110 -4.63 -19.33 -7.41
CA PRO A 110 -4.25 -17.94 -7.12
C PRO A 110 -3.15 -17.40 -8.03
N HIS A 111 -2.29 -18.28 -8.58
CA HIS A 111 -1.27 -17.88 -9.56
C HIS A 111 -1.90 -17.56 -10.92
N THR A 112 -2.90 -18.34 -11.36
CA THR A 112 -3.66 -18.06 -12.58
C THR A 112 -4.43 -16.74 -12.46
N SER A 113 -5.09 -16.49 -11.33
CA SER A 113 -5.81 -15.23 -11.09
C SER A 113 -4.87 -14.01 -11.07
N TYR A 114 -3.70 -14.14 -10.44
CA TYR A 114 -2.68 -13.10 -10.43
C TYR A 114 -2.16 -12.79 -11.85
N GLU A 115 -1.89 -13.81 -12.67
CA GLU A 115 -1.45 -13.60 -14.06
C GLU A 115 -2.55 -12.99 -14.92
N ARG A 116 -3.83 -13.36 -14.72
CA ARG A 116 -4.97 -12.69 -15.38
C ARG A 116 -5.00 -11.20 -15.02
N GLN A 117 -4.90 -10.88 -13.73
CA GLN A 117 -4.89 -9.50 -13.25
C GLN A 117 -3.71 -8.71 -13.84
N ARG A 118 -2.51 -9.30 -13.96
CA ARG A 118 -1.36 -8.66 -14.63
C ARG A 118 -1.65 -8.28 -16.08
N LEU A 119 -2.25 -9.19 -16.84
CA LEU A 119 -2.61 -8.95 -18.25
C LEU A 119 -3.71 -7.89 -18.37
N GLU A 120 -4.71 -7.91 -17.49
CA GLU A 120 -5.76 -6.89 -17.42
C GLU A 120 -5.19 -5.51 -17.12
N ARG A 121 -4.32 -5.40 -16.11
CA ARG A 121 -3.67 -4.14 -15.73
C ARG A 121 -2.76 -3.60 -16.83
N LEU A 122 -2.03 -4.44 -17.55
CA LEU A 122 -1.25 -3.99 -18.72
C LEU A 122 -2.17 -3.46 -19.83
N SER A 123 -3.25 -4.18 -20.14
CA SER A 123 -4.23 -3.79 -21.16
C SER A 123 -4.84 -2.44 -20.84
N ALA A 124 -5.37 -2.28 -19.63
CA ALA A 124 -6.02 -1.06 -19.19
C ALA A 124 -5.08 0.15 -19.24
N ARG A 125 -3.77 -0.05 -18.96
CA ARG A 125 -2.78 1.04 -19.01
C ARG A 125 -2.37 1.43 -20.42
N ILE A 126 -2.25 0.46 -21.34
CA ILE A 126 -2.01 0.77 -22.75
C ILE A 126 -3.22 1.54 -23.30
N ASP A 127 -4.43 1.06 -23.03
CA ASP A 127 -5.66 1.72 -23.45
C ASP A 127 -5.76 3.12 -22.86
N LYS A 128 -5.46 3.27 -21.56
CA LYS A 128 -5.43 4.57 -20.89
C LYS A 128 -4.40 5.51 -21.54
N ALA A 129 -3.17 5.06 -21.76
CA ALA A 129 -2.14 5.89 -22.39
C ALA A 129 -2.54 6.38 -23.79
N LEU A 130 -3.22 5.54 -24.58
CA LEU A 130 -3.67 5.89 -25.93
C LEU A 130 -4.99 6.69 -25.94
N LYS A 131 -5.85 6.53 -24.92
CA LYS A 131 -7.12 7.28 -24.79
C LYS A 131 -6.96 8.64 -24.12
N VAL A 132 -6.03 8.78 -23.16
CA VAL A 132 -5.94 9.93 -22.23
C VAL A 132 -5.64 11.26 -22.92
N ASN A 133 -5.19 11.26 -24.18
CA ASN A 133 -5.07 12.49 -24.93
C ASN A 133 -5.99 12.46 -26.15
N ASN A 134 -7.10 13.20 -26.08
CA ASN A 134 -7.75 13.70 -27.28
C ASN A 134 -6.65 14.28 -28.17
N ASN A 135 -6.59 13.87 -29.44
CA ASN A 135 -5.65 14.34 -30.47
C ASN A 135 -5.51 15.88 -30.57
N GLU A 136 -6.32 16.65 -29.85
CA GLU A 136 -6.35 18.11 -29.81
C GLU A 136 -5.07 18.75 -29.23
N CYS A 137 -4.36 18.09 -28.31
CA CYS A 137 -3.15 18.64 -27.67
C CYS A 137 -1.83 18.18 -28.31
N LEU A 138 -1.89 17.28 -29.31
CA LEU A 138 -0.70 16.79 -30.01
C LEU A 138 -0.43 17.64 -31.26
N GLU A 139 0.85 17.88 -31.54
CA GLU A 139 1.25 18.48 -32.81
C GLU A 139 1.10 17.49 -33.97
N ASP A 140 0.95 17.99 -35.20
CA ASP A 140 0.71 17.12 -36.36
C ASP A 140 1.86 16.15 -36.62
N GLY A 141 3.10 16.57 -36.38
CA GLY A 141 4.28 15.69 -36.46
C GLY A 141 4.22 14.56 -35.43
N GLU A 142 3.75 14.86 -34.22
CA GLU A 142 3.61 13.89 -33.13
C GLU A 142 2.50 12.87 -33.39
N LYS A 143 1.36 13.32 -33.94
CA LYS A 143 0.28 12.43 -34.40
C LYS A 143 0.80 11.44 -35.43
N VAL A 144 1.62 11.90 -36.37
CA VAL A 144 2.24 11.02 -37.38
C VAL A 144 3.17 10.00 -36.72
N ILE A 145 4.01 10.42 -35.76
CA ILE A 145 4.90 9.51 -35.03
C ILE A 145 4.08 8.48 -34.24
N LEU A 146 3.06 8.92 -33.52
CA LEU A 146 2.16 8.08 -32.73
C LEU A 146 1.51 7.01 -33.63
N ALA A 147 0.85 7.43 -34.71
CA ALA A 147 0.13 6.54 -35.61
C ALA A 147 1.06 5.59 -36.43
N SER A 148 2.25 6.06 -36.82
CA SER A 148 3.14 5.28 -37.69
C SER A 148 4.12 4.38 -36.94
N ARG A 149 4.52 4.72 -35.70
CA ARG A 149 5.54 3.99 -34.93
C ARG A 149 5.01 3.37 -33.65
N ILE A 150 4.27 4.12 -32.84
CA ILE A 150 3.89 3.70 -31.48
C ILE A 150 2.63 2.83 -31.50
N GLU A 151 1.53 3.31 -32.09
CA GLU A 151 0.26 2.58 -32.16
C GLU A 151 0.40 1.20 -32.81
N PRO A 152 1.14 1.00 -33.91
CA PRO A 152 1.29 -0.33 -34.50
C PRO A 152 2.01 -1.33 -33.57
N LEU A 153 2.93 -0.85 -32.73
CA LEU A 153 3.60 -1.67 -31.73
C LEU A 153 2.69 -1.96 -30.53
N ALA A 154 1.95 -0.96 -30.05
CA ALA A 154 0.95 -1.13 -29.00
C ALA A 154 -0.16 -2.11 -29.43
N ASN A 155 -0.66 -2.00 -30.66
CA ASN A 155 -1.66 -2.91 -31.21
C ASN A 155 -1.16 -4.36 -31.29
N LYS A 156 0.11 -4.58 -31.65
CA LYS A 156 0.72 -5.93 -31.62
C LYS A 156 0.76 -6.49 -30.20
N ILE A 157 1.02 -5.65 -29.20
CA ILE A 157 0.97 -6.04 -27.78
C ILE A 157 -0.47 -6.40 -27.41
N SER A 158 -1.46 -5.57 -27.76
CA SER A 158 -2.88 -5.84 -27.46
C SER A 158 -3.36 -7.16 -28.06
N VAL A 159 -2.94 -7.50 -29.28
CA VAL A 159 -3.24 -8.81 -29.90
C VAL A 159 -2.62 -9.97 -29.12
N SER A 160 -1.31 -9.91 -28.81
CA SER A 160 -0.63 -10.95 -28.01
C SER A 160 -1.19 -11.05 -26.58
N LEU A 161 -1.64 -9.93 -26.02
CA LEU A 161 -2.25 -9.85 -24.71
C LEU A 161 -3.62 -10.52 -24.70
N GLN A 162 -4.46 -10.26 -25.71
CA GLN A 162 -5.74 -10.94 -25.84
C GLN A 162 -5.58 -12.45 -26.06
N ASP A 163 -4.59 -12.87 -26.85
CA ASP A 163 -4.24 -14.28 -27.02
C ASP A 163 -3.85 -14.95 -25.69
N ALA A 164 -3.03 -14.29 -24.87
CA ALA A 164 -2.67 -14.79 -23.53
C ALA A 164 -3.88 -14.83 -22.57
N LYS A 165 -4.74 -13.80 -22.59
CA LYS A 165 -5.98 -13.78 -21.80
C LYS A 165 -6.93 -14.93 -22.18
N ASN A 166 -7.15 -15.12 -23.48
CA ASN A 166 -8.00 -16.19 -24.00
C ASN A 166 -7.44 -17.56 -23.59
N PHE A 167 -6.12 -17.74 -23.65
CA PHE A 167 -5.47 -18.97 -23.20
C PHE A 167 -5.67 -19.23 -21.70
N LEU A 168 -5.59 -18.20 -20.84
CA LEU A 168 -5.87 -18.33 -19.40
C LEU A 168 -7.35 -18.61 -19.09
N ALA A 169 -8.26 -18.23 -19.98
CA ALA A 169 -9.70 -18.43 -19.83
C ALA A 169 -10.19 -19.78 -20.39
N ASP A 170 -9.43 -20.42 -21.28
CA ASP A 170 -9.81 -21.67 -21.93
C ASP A 170 -9.47 -22.91 -21.06
N PRO A 171 -10.47 -23.62 -20.52
CA PRO A 171 -10.24 -24.85 -19.74
C PRO A 171 -9.77 -26.02 -20.62
N ASN A 172 -9.95 -25.94 -21.94
CA ASN A 172 -9.59 -26.97 -22.92
C ASN A 172 -8.38 -26.55 -23.79
N HIS A 173 -7.56 -25.63 -23.29
CA HIS A 173 -6.41 -25.12 -24.03
C HIS A 173 -5.49 -26.24 -24.55
N ASP A 174 -4.90 -26.01 -25.72
CA ASP A 174 -3.97 -26.94 -26.34
C ASP A 174 -2.75 -27.20 -25.44
N GLN A 175 -2.59 -28.44 -24.97
CA GLN A 175 -1.48 -28.89 -24.12
C GLN A 175 -0.11 -28.76 -24.81
N SER A 176 -0.06 -28.58 -26.13
CA SER A 176 1.18 -28.32 -26.88
C SER A 176 1.72 -26.89 -26.66
N CYS A 177 0.87 -25.96 -26.24
CA CYS A 177 1.20 -24.57 -25.97
C CYS A 177 1.13 -24.31 -24.45
N THR A 178 2.01 -23.46 -23.93
CA THR A 178 2.01 -23.11 -22.50
C THR A 178 1.76 -21.63 -22.32
N ILE A 179 1.20 -21.23 -21.17
CA ILE A 179 1.10 -19.81 -20.84
C ILE A 179 2.47 -19.12 -20.88
N ALA A 180 3.55 -19.84 -20.55
CA ALA A 180 4.92 -19.35 -20.64
C ALA A 180 5.31 -18.95 -22.08
N SER A 181 4.93 -19.73 -23.11
CA SER A 181 5.25 -19.36 -24.51
C SER A 181 4.42 -18.16 -24.98
N LYS A 182 3.16 -18.05 -24.56
CA LYS A 182 2.31 -16.88 -24.81
C LYS A 182 2.89 -15.62 -24.18
N ILE A 183 3.28 -15.69 -22.91
CA ILE A 183 3.90 -14.57 -22.19
C ILE A 183 5.26 -14.22 -22.81
N GLN A 184 6.07 -15.19 -23.22
CA GLN A 184 7.35 -14.93 -23.89
C GLN A 184 7.16 -14.15 -25.20
N ASN A 185 6.15 -14.49 -26.00
CA ASN A 185 5.81 -13.74 -27.21
C ASN A 185 5.43 -12.30 -26.86
N LEU A 186 4.56 -12.11 -25.86
CA LEU A 186 4.13 -10.80 -25.39
C LEU A 186 5.32 -9.97 -24.88
N GLN A 187 6.22 -10.54 -24.07
CA GLN A 187 7.44 -9.88 -23.61
C GLN A 187 8.32 -9.40 -24.77
N GLN A 188 8.42 -10.18 -25.85
CA GLN A 188 9.18 -9.77 -27.03
C GLN A 188 8.55 -8.55 -27.71
N ARG A 189 7.21 -8.48 -27.79
CA ARG A 189 6.49 -7.31 -28.30
C ARG A 189 6.66 -6.09 -27.39
N CYS A 190 6.60 -6.29 -26.08
CA CYS A 190 6.88 -5.27 -25.08
C CYS A 190 8.29 -4.69 -25.24
N LYS A 191 9.31 -5.54 -25.43
CA LYS A 191 10.69 -5.09 -25.70
C LYS A 191 10.80 -4.25 -26.97
N SER A 192 10.14 -4.65 -28.06
CA SER A 192 10.14 -3.86 -29.29
C SER A 192 9.51 -2.47 -29.13
N LEU A 193 8.47 -2.33 -28.30
CA LEU A 193 7.92 -1.01 -27.99
C LEU A 193 8.86 -0.19 -27.10
N LEU A 194 9.49 -0.78 -26.08
CA LEU A 194 10.50 -0.08 -25.28
C LEU A 194 11.69 0.41 -26.13
N GLU A 195 12.14 -0.41 -27.10
CA GLU A 195 13.15 -0.01 -28.08
C GLU A 195 12.66 1.15 -28.96
N GLY A 196 11.44 1.06 -29.49
CA GLY A 196 10.83 2.13 -30.28
C GLY A 196 10.67 3.44 -29.52
N LEU A 197 10.33 3.39 -28.22
CA LEU A 197 10.28 4.57 -27.35
C LEU A 197 11.67 5.15 -27.08
N LYS A 198 12.69 4.29 -26.91
CA LYS A 198 14.08 4.73 -26.72
C LYS A 198 14.61 5.48 -27.95
N GLU A 199 14.21 5.07 -29.15
CA GLU A 199 14.59 5.74 -30.40
C GLU A 199 14.01 7.14 -30.59
N LEU A 200 13.06 7.55 -29.74
CA LEU A 200 12.52 8.92 -29.75
C LEU A 200 13.45 9.91 -29.03
N ASP A 201 14.48 9.44 -28.32
CA ASP A 201 15.42 10.26 -27.53
C ASP A 201 14.67 11.28 -26.64
N LEU A 202 13.59 10.82 -25.98
CA LEU A 202 12.81 11.62 -25.06
C LEU A 202 13.67 12.10 -23.89
N PRO A 203 13.35 13.27 -23.29
CA PRO A 203 14.03 13.74 -22.11
C PRO A 203 14.14 12.66 -21.02
N ALA A 204 15.35 12.46 -20.49
CA ALA A 204 15.57 11.47 -19.45
C ALA A 204 14.87 11.90 -18.15
N VAL A 205 14.33 10.94 -17.40
CA VAL A 205 13.87 11.19 -16.03
C VAL A 205 15.05 11.66 -15.19
N ARG A 206 14.83 12.66 -14.32
CA ARG A 206 15.84 13.18 -13.41
C ARG A 206 16.50 12.00 -12.66
N PRO A 207 17.83 11.84 -12.75
CA PRO A 207 18.48 10.64 -12.25
C PRO A 207 18.66 10.64 -10.74
N ARG A 208 18.45 11.80 -10.09
CA ARG A 208 18.66 12.00 -8.65
C ARG A 208 17.40 12.54 -8.00
N TRP A 209 16.91 11.84 -6.98
CA TRP A 209 15.70 12.19 -6.23
C TRP A 209 15.99 12.28 -4.74
N CYS A 210 15.42 13.30 -4.09
CA CYS A 210 15.42 13.45 -2.64
C CYS A 210 13.99 13.61 -2.14
N ASP A 211 13.49 12.57 -1.49
CA ASP A 211 12.14 12.53 -0.93
C ASP A 211 12.19 12.92 0.55
N LEU A 212 11.64 14.09 0.87
CA LEU A 212 11.54 14.57 2.24
C LEU A 212 10.15 14.25 2.80
N THR A 213 10.09 13.60 3.98
CA THR A 213 8.82 13.24 4.60
C THR A 213 8.74 13.65 6.07
N ASP A 214 7.63 14.25 6.46
CA ASP A 214 7.27 14.65 7.82
C ASP A 214 6.40 13.59 8.55
N ALA A 215 5.98 12.53 7.85
CA ALA A 215 4.89 11.66 8.27
C ALA A 215 5.31 10.42 9.09
N GLY A 216 4.43 10.03 10.03
CA GLY A 216 4.56 8.89 10.95
C GLY A 216 4.18 7.51 10.38
N PRO A 217 3.80 6.52 11.23
CA PRO A 217 4.03 5.06 11.05
C PRO A 217 3.47 4.35 9.80
N GLY A 218 2.70 5.00 8.93
CA GLY A 218 2.19 4.43 7.67
C GLY A 218 3.00 4.79 6.42
N VAL A 219 3.81 5.86 6.48
CA VAL A 219 4.67 6.36 5.38
C VAL A 219 6.13 6.50 5.87
N ALA A 220 6.40 5.92 7.03
CA ALA A 220 7.73 5.89 7.63
C ALA A 220 8.69 5.22 6.67
N ILE A 221 9.92 5.72 6.64
CA ILE A 221 11.02 5.17 5.84
C ILE A 221 11.29 3.70 6.15
N SER A 222 10.92 3.27 7.35
CA SER A 222 10.98 1.88 7.79
C SER A 222 9.87 0.97 7.23
N ASN A 223 8.78 1.51 6.68
CA ASN A 223 7.69 0.71 6.11
C ASN A 223 8.18 -0.09 4.90
N PHE A 224 8.03 -1.42 4.96
CA PHE A 224 8.48 -2.34 3.90
C PHE A 224 7.86 -2.02 2.53
N GLU A 225 6.56 -1.72 2.47
CA GLU A 225 5.87 -1.37 1.23
C GLU A 225 6.48 -0.12 0.59
N VAL A 226 6.84 0.89 1.39
CA VAL A 226 7.51 2.10 0.89
C VAL A 226 8.89 1.76 0.31
N LYS A 227 9.70 0.95 1.02
CA LYS A 227 11.01 0.49 0.54
C LYS A 227 10.88 -0.27 -0.78
N PHE A 228 9.89 -1.14 -0.86
CA PHE A 228 9.58 -1.94 -2.03
C PHE A 228 9.20 -1.06 -3.23
N ARG A 229 8.26 -0.12 -3.03
CA ARG A 229 7.83 0.77 -4.11
C ARG A 229 8.92 1.75 -4.54
N ASP A 230 9.73 2.28 -3.63
CA ASP A 230 10.86 3.15 -3.99
C ASP A 230 11.91 2.40 -4.84
N ALA A 231 12.16 1.12 -4.50
CA ALA A 231 12.98 0.24 -5.32
C ALA A 231 12.39 -0.01 -6.73
N GLU A 232 11.09 -0.23 -6.85
CA GLU A 232 10.43 -0.31 -8.17
C GLU A 232 10.60 1.00 -8.96
N LEU A 233 10.33 2.16 -8.34
CA LEU A 233 10.52 3.47 -8.98
C LEU A 233 11.96 3.67 -9.47
N SER A 234 12.95 3.29 -8.66
CA SER A 234 14.37 3.40 -9.04
C SER A 234 14.72 2.56 -10.27
N ARG A 235 14.07 1.40 -10.44
CA ARG A 235 14.26 0.52 -11.61
C ARG A 235 13.52 1.05 -12.83
N ILE A 236 12.25 1.43 -12.66
CA ILE A 236 11.41 1.96 -13.75
C ILE A 236 12.04 3.24 -14.32
N TRP A 237 12.51 4.15 -13.47
CA TRP A 237 13.10 5.42 -13.91
C TRP A 237 14.60 5.33 -14.20
N ASN A 238 15.21 4.15 -14.08
CA ASN A 238 16.66 3.95 -14.22
C ASN A 238 17.47 4.98 -13.39
N SER A 239 17.04 5.24 -12.15
CA SER A 239 17.64 6.25 -11.28
C SER A 239 19.12 5.96 -11.02
N ASP A 240 19.88 7.02 -10.79
CA ASP A 240 21.28 6.94 -10.35
C ASP A 240 21.39 7.03 -8.83
N TYR A 241 20.56 7.87 -8.22
CA TYR A 241 20.56 8.12 -6.79
C TYR A 241 19.15 8.43 -6.30
N ARG A 242 18.76 7.84 -5.18
CA ARG A 242 17.54 8.23 -4.47
C ARG A 242 17.82 8.26 -2.99
N ILE A 243 17.32 9.27 -2.30
CA ILE A 243 17.33 9.28 -0.85
C ILE A 243 15.98 9.70 -0.33
N ARG A 244 15.44 8.93 0.61
CA ARG A 244 14.27 9.30 1.39
C ARG A 244 14.71 9.63 2.80
N LEU A 245 14.29 10.79 3.31
CA LEU A 245 14.70 11.35 4.60
C LEU A 245 13.49 11.76 5.44
N HIS A 246 13.48 11.32 6.69
CA HIS A 246 12.47 11.75 7.65
C HIS A 246 12.94 13.07 8.24
N ARG A 247 12.18 14.13 8.00
CA ARG A 247 12.43 15.43 8.61
C ARG A 247 11.63 15.53 9.88
N ALA A 248 12.27 16.04 10.93
CA ALA A 248 11.54 16.41 12.13
C ALA A 248 10.55 17.54 11.80
N ARG A 249 9.46 17.61 12.56
CA ARG A 249 8.54 18.75 12.50
C ARG A 249 9.32 20.03 12.73
N GLU A 250 9.02 21.08 11.97
CA GLU A 250 9.66 22.41 12.09
C GLU A 250 11.15 22.45 11.67
N ASP A 251 11.73 21.35 11.16
CA ASP A 251 13.13 21.28 10.72
C ASP A 251 13.33 21.72 9.26
N SER A 252 12.25 21.90 8.51
CA SER A 252 12.32 22.80 7.37
C SER A 252 12.40 24.20 7.96
N GLY A 253 13.52 24.91 7.85
CA GLY A 253 13.65 26.31 8.32
C GLY A 253 12.64 27.30 7.70
N GLN A 254 11.69 26.77 6.92
CA GLN A 254 10.58 27.43 6.26
C GLN A 254 9.21 26.79 6.60
N GLY A 255 9.07 25.73 7.40
CA GLY A 255 7.77 25.10 7.74
C GLY A 255 6.90 24.73 6.53
N GLU A 256 7.50 24.27 5.43
CA GLU A 256 6.86 24.28 4.11
C GLU A 256 5.78 23.20 3.95
N ALA A 257 6.02 22.02 4.54
CA ALA A 257 5.04 20.93 4.58
C ALA A 257 3.85 21.32 5.46
N GLU A 258 4.11 21.96 6.59
CA GLU A 258 3.08 22.49 7.48
C GLU A 258 2.24 23.58 6.79
N ARG A 259 2.86 24.43 5.97
CA ARG A 259 2.16 25.49 5.23
C ARG A 259 1.25 24.94 4.12
N THR A 260 1.67 23.89 3.40
CA THR A 260 0.79 23.21 2.42
C THR A 260 -0.40 22.57 3.12
N ASN A 261 -0.17 21.86 4.23
CA ASN A 261 -1.24 21.25 5.01
C ASN A 261 -2.19 22.30 5.62
N SER A 262 -1.67 23.48 6.01
CA SER A 262 -2.48 24.60 6.49
C SER A 262 -3.37 25.14 5.37
N ALA A 263 -2.80 25.39 4.18
CA ALA A 263 -3.54 25.89 3.03
C ALA A 263 -4.67 24.93 2.61
N VAL A 264 -4.44 23.62 2.68
CA VAL A 264 -5.50 22.61 2.50
C VAL A 264 -6.61 22.78 3.55
N GLY A 265 -6.23 22.96 4.82
CA GLY A 265 -7.19 23.20 5.91
C GLY A 265 -8.05 24.43 5.67
N ASP A 266 -7.42 25.54 5.27
CA ASP A 266 -8.09 26.81 4.99
C ASP A 266 -9.02 26.70 3.77
N ALA A 267 -8.59 26.00 2.71
CA ALA A 267 -9.39 25.79 1.50
C ALA A 267 -10.65 24.93 1.75
N VAL A 268 -10.56 23.96 2.65
CA VAL A 268 -11.70 23.10 3.00
C VAL A 268 -12.66 23.79 3.97
N ILE A 269 -12.19 24.74 4.78
CA ILE A 269 -12.99 25.48 5.77
C ILE A 269 -13.35 26.86 5.20
N ASP A 270 -14.05 26.85 4.06
CA ASP A 270 -14.61 28.05 3.42
C ASP A 270 -15.91 28.56 4.11
N GLY A 271 -16.38 27.85 5.13
CA GLY A 271 -17.63 28.13 5.84
C GLY A 271 -18.88 27.55 5.17
N GLY A 272 -18.74 26.89 4.01
CA GLY A 272 -19.81 26.20 3.30
C GLY A 272 -19.94 24.74 3.70
N SER A 273 -21.18 24.25 3.85
CA SER A 273 -21.43 22.83 4.07
C SER A 273 -20.96 21.99 2.88
N ILE A 274 -20.37 20.82 3.14
CA ILE A 274 -20.13 19.81 2.12
C ILE A 274 -21.39 18.96 2.03
N LYS A 275 -22.01 18.93 0.84
CA LYS A 275 -23.13 18.01 0.59
C LYS A 275 -22.57 16.58 0.63
N TRP A 276 -23.22 15.68 1.37
CA TRP A 276 -22.80 14.27 1.45
C TRP A 276 -23.62 13.39 0.50
N GLU A 277 -24.94 13.56 0.51
CA GLU A 277 -25.86 12.75 -0.31
C GLU A 277 -26.10 13.40 -1.67
N TYR A 278 -25.36 12.98 -2.68
CA TYR A 278 -25.59 13.32 -4.08
C TYR A 278 -26.50 12.32 -4.78
N TYR A 279 -26.44 11.07 -4.35
CA TYR A 279 -27.23 9.96 -4.86
C TYR A 279 -28.28 9.56 -3.83
N ASP A 280 -29.54 9.76 -4.19
CA ASP A 280 -30.71 9.42 -3.38
C ASP A 280 -30.80 7.90 -3.13
N ARG A 281 -31.59 7.50 -2.12
CA ARG A 281 -31.66 6.11 -1.62
C ARG A 281 -31.89 5.04 -2.70
N PHE A 282 -32.63 5.38 -3.75
CA PHE A 282 -32.96 4.48 -4.87
C PHE A 282 -32.48 5.04 -6.20
N TYR A 283 -31.34 5.74 -6.18
CA TYR A 283 -30.72 6.29 -7.37
C TYR A 283 -30.52 5.20 -8.44
N ASP A 284 -30.86 5.48 -9.70
CA ASP A 284 -30.87 4.52 -10.81
C ASP A 284 -31.78 3.28 -10.63
N LYS A 285 -32.76 3.29 -9.72
CA LYS A 285 -33.79 2.24 -9.60
C LYS A 285 -35.16 2.75 -10.04
N SER A 286 -35.92 1.92 -10.75
CA SER A 286 -37.32 2.21 -11.06
C SER A 286 -38.25 1.79 -9.91
N ASP A 287 -39.47 2.33 -9.86
CA ASP A 287 -40.47 1.91 -8.87
C ASP A 287 -40.73 0.39 -8.92
N GLU A 288 -40.72 -0.20 -10.11
CA GLU A 288 -40.86 -1.66 -10.29
C GLU A 288 -39.68 -2.45 -9.74
N ASP A 289 -38.45 -1.90 -9.82
CA ASP A 289 -37.26 -2.51 -9.22
C ASP A 289 -37.33 -2.41 -7.70
N ILE A 290 -37.77 -1.26 -7.17
CA ILE A 290 -37.92 -1.04 -5.73
C ILE A 290 -38.96 -1.99 -5.13
N GLU A 291 -40.07 -2.26 -5.82
CA GLU A 291 -41.10 -3.19 -5.35
C GLU A 291 -40.61 -4.65 -5.31
N LYS A 292 -39.62 -5.00 -6.14
CA LYS A 292 -39.10 -6.38 -6.28
C LYS A 292 -37.76 -6.58 -5.59
N ILE A 293 -37.09 -5.52 -5.13
CA ILE A 293 -35.75 -5.59 -4.56
C ILE A 293 -35.78 -6.42 -3.28
N THR A 294 -34.89 -7.39 -3.21
CA THR A 294 -34.63 -8.14 -1.98
C THR A 294 -33.81 -7.30 -1.01
N LEU A 295 -33.81 -7.68 0.27
CA LEU A 295 -32.97 -6.98 1.26
C LEU A 295 -31.49 -7.04 0.91
N ALA A 296 -31.00 -8.19 0.41
CA ALA A 296 -29.60 -8.36 0.02
C ALA A 296 -29.22 -7.47 -1.18
N GLU A 297 -30.08 -7.39 -2.20
CA GLU A 297 -29.87 -6.48 -3.34
C GLU A 297 -29.92 -5.00 -2.93
N TYR A 298 -30.76 -4.67 -1.94
CA TYR A 298 -30.80 -3.32 -1.37
C TYR A 298 -29.53 -3.00 -0.58
N GLU A 299 -29.00 -3.93 0.22
CA GLU A 299 -27.75 -3.75 0.95
C GLU A 299 -26.57 -3.52 0.00
N THR A 300 -26.43 -4.34 -1.05
CA THR A 300 -25.42 -4.12 -2.11
C THR A 300 -25.59 -2.76 -2.78
N HIS A 301 -26.83 -2.37 -3.09
CA HIS A 301 -27.13 -1.06 -3.67
C HIS A 301 -26.75 0.10 -2.72
N GLU A 302 -27.02 -0.03 -1.42
CA GLU A 302 -26.67 0.96 -0.42
C GLU A 302 -25.15 1.11 -0.26
N ASP A 303 -24.39 0.01 -0.33
CA ASP A 303 -22.92 0.04 -0.32
C ASP A 303 -22.36 0.74 -1.57
N GLU A 304 -22.83 0.37 -2.77
CA GLU A 304 -22.47 1.04 -4.02
C GLU A 304 -22.81 2.54 -3.99
N ARG A 305 -24.01 2.89 -3.50
CA ARG A 305 -24.46 4.28 -3.35
C ARG A 305 -23.55 5.05 -2.39
N THR A 306 -23.20 4.44 -1.27
CA THR A 306 -22.32 5.01 -0.26
C THR A 306 -20.92 5.26 -0.82
N GLU A 307 -20.40 4.31 -1.59
CA GLU A 307 -19.14 4.47 -2.31
C GLU A 307 -19.20 5.62 -3.34
N ARG A 308 -20.24 5.65 -4.19
CA ARG A 308 -20.40 6.72 -5.19
C ARG A 308 -20.46 8.10 -4.54
N ASN A 309 -21.23 8.26 -3.45
CA ASN A 309 -21.28 9.50 -2.69
C ASN A 309 -19.90 9.90 -2.15
N ALA A 310 -19.15 8.95 -1.60
CA ALA A 310 -17.82 9.22 -1.05
C ALA A 310 -16.82 9.72 -2.09
N TRP A 311 -16.80 9.09 -3.27
CA TRP A 311 -15.96 9.53 -4.38
C TRP A 311 -16.38 10.90 -4.90
N ARG A 312 -17.69 11.15 -4.98
CA ARG A 312 -18.20 12.47 -5.40
C ARG A 312 -17.78 13.57 -4.43
N VAL A 313 -17.86 13.30 -3.13
CA VAL A 313 -17.41 14.22 -2.08
C VAL A 313 -15.90 14.45 -2.14
N ALA A 314 -15.10 13.41 -2.39
CA ALA A 314 -13.66 13.56 -2.60
C ALA A 314 -13.36 14.48 -3.79
N HIS A 315 -14.15 14.38 -4.86
CA HIS A 315 -14.06 15.26 -6.04
C HIS A 315 -14.37 16.72 -5.71
N ASP A 316 -15.44 16.97 -4.96
CA ASP A 316 -15.81 18.34 -4.57
C ASP A 316 -14.78 18.95 -3.62
N ILE A 317 -14.20 18.15 -2.71
CA ILE A 317 -13.10 18.61 -1.85
C ILE A 317 -11.83 18.89 -2.67
N ALA A 318 -11.49 18.04 -3.64
CA ALA A 318 -10.36 18.30 -4.53
C ALA A 318 -10.54 19.62 -5.29
N LEU A 319 -11.74 19.90 -5.81
CA LEU A 319 -12.07 21.17 -6.48
C LEU A 319 -12.01 22.39 -5.56
N ARG A 320 -12.33 22.25 -4.27
CA ARG A 320 -12.17 23.36 -3.30
C ARG A 320 -10.71 23.65 -2.97
N ILE A 321 -9.88 22.61 -2.97
CA ILE A 321 -8.44 22.72 -2.70
C ILE A 321 -7.68 23.21 -3.92
N ASP A 322 -8.17 22.88 -5.12
CA ASP A 322 -7.58 23.34 -6.38
C ASP A 322 -7.56 24.88 -6.42
N ASP A 323 -6.45 25.43 -6.91
CA ASP A 323 -6.15 26.86 -6.93
C ASP A 323 -6.16 27.55 -5.55
N ALA A 324 -6.06 26.80 -4.45
CA ALA A 324 -5.86 27.39 -3.13
C ALA A 324 -4.42 27.97 -2.99
N PRO A 325 -4.25 29.19 -2.45
CA PRO A 325 -2.95 29.84 -2.39
C PRO A 325 -2.00 29.18 -1.35
N VAL A 326 -0.73 28.99 -1.73
CA VAL A 326 0.31 28.37 -0.88
C VAL A 326 1.72 28.85 -1.25
N LEU A 327 2.52 29.33 -0.29
CA LEU A 327 3.96 29.65 -0.47
C LEU A 327 4.37 30.51 -1.69
N SER A 328 3.47 31.36 -2.22
CA SER A 328 3.60 32.18 -3.45
C SER A 328 3.13 31.52 -4.75
N GLU A 329 2.61 30.30 -4.66
CA GLU A 329 2.02 29.51 -5.74
C GLU A 329 0.59 29.07 -5.37
N TYR A 330 0.05 28.13 -6.14
CA TYR A 330 -1.28 27.56 -5.95
C TYR A 330 -1.22 26.03 -5.87
N ILE A 331 -2.13 25.45 -5.08
CA ILE A 331 -2.28 24.00 -4.97
C ILE A 331 -2.99 23.48 -6.22
N ARG A 332 -2.55 22.31 -6.71
CA ARG A 332 -3.31 21.51 -7.68
C ARG A 332 -3.99 20.33 -7.00
N GLY A 333 -5.31 20.31 -7.04
CA GLY A 333 -6.17 19.32 -6.39
C GLY A 333 -6.51 18.15 -7.31
N PHE A 334 -6.31 16.93 -6.82
CA PHE A 334 -6.67 15.69 -7.52
C PHE A 334 -7.48 14.78 -6.63
N VAL A 335 -8.22 13.87 -7.27
CA VAL A 335 -8.77 12.69 -6.59
C VAL A 335 -7.81 11.53 -6.83
N THR A 336 -7.47 10.78 -5.77
CA THR A 336 -6.70 9.54 -5.92
C THR A 336 -7.49 8.54 -6.78
N GLU A 337 -6.82 7.84 -7.68
CA GLU A 337 -7.44 6.77 -8.47
C GLU A 337 -8.04 5.67 -7.59
N LYS A 338 -9.06 4.98 -8.10
CA LYS A 338 -9.60 3.78 -7.43
C LYS A 338 -8.54 2.69 -7.37
N ASP A 339 -8.66 1.74 -6.42
CA ASP A 339 -7.70 0.64 -6.26
C ASP A 339 -7.52 -0.18 -7.56
N GLU A 340 -8.61 -0.38 -8.29
CA GLU A 340 -8.69 -1.00 -9.62
C GLU A 340 -7.95 -0.25 -10.73
N GLU A 341 -7.65 1.03 -10.53
CA GLU A 341 -7.00 1.90 -11.50
C GLU A 341 -5.56 2.25 -11.12
N THR A 342 -5.17 2.04 -9.86
CA THR A 342 -3.82 2.33 -9.37
C THR A 342 -2.72 1.69 -10.23
N PHE A 343 -1.57 2.39 -10.32
CA PHE A 343 -0.42 1.92 -11.08
C PHE A 343 0.24 0.65 -10.50
N PHE A 344 0.20 0.45 -9.19
CA PHE A 344 0.69 -0.79 -8.57
C PHE A 344 -0.49 -1.59 -7.99
N PHE A 345 -0.74 -2.78 -8.52
CA PHE A 345 -1.93 -3.58 -8.16
C PHE A 345 -1.64 -4.69 -7.13
N ASN A 346 -0.37 -5.11 -6.98
CA ASN A 346 0.03 -6.30 -6.21
C ASN A 346 0.19 -6.04 -4.69
N LYS A 347 -0.58 -5.10 -4.14
CA LYS A 347 -0.50 -4.71 -2.72
C LYS A 347 -0.83 -5.88 -1.79
N ASN A 348 -1.87 -6.64 -2.11
CA ASN A 348 -2.31 -7.77 -1.27
C ASN A 348 -1.25 -8.89 -1.27
N GLN A 349 -0.72 -9.26 -2.45
CA GLN A 349 0.37 -10.24 -2.54
C GLN A 349 1.62 -9.79 -1.79
N LEU A 350 1.93 -8.49 -1.80
CA LEU A 350 3.03 -7.95 -1.01
C LEU A 350 2.78 -8.13 0.50
N GLN A 351 1.58 -7.84 0.98
CA GLN A 351 1.21 -8.03 2.38
C GLN A 351 1.26 -9.51 2.79
N ASP A 352 0.77 -10.40 1.93
CA ASP A 352 0.78 -11.84 2.18
C ASP A 352 2.22 -12.39 2.21
N TYR A 353 3.07 -11.90 1.32
CA TYR A 353 4.49 -12.27 1.30
C TYR A 353 5.22 -11.85 2.58
N ILE A 354 4.91 -10.67 3.14
CA ILE A 354 5.49 -10.18 4.39
C ILE A 354 5.03 -11.03 5.58
N LYS A 355 3.76 -11.44 5.60
CA LYS A 355 3.17 -12.24 6.68
C LYS A 355 3.56 -13.72 6.60
N ALA A 356 3.86 -14.23 5.41
CA ALA A 356 4.20 -15.61 5.17
C ALA A 356 5.53 -16.02 5.82
N SER A 357 5.60 -17.26 6.32
CA SER A 357 6.86 -17.89 6.70
C SER A 357 7.76 -18.12 5.48
N GLU A 358 9.07 -18.25 5.68
CA GLU A 358 10.02 -18.48 4.57
C GLU A 358 9.65 -19.68 3.69
N SER A 359 9.15 -20.76 4.30
CA SER A 359 8.69 -21.97 3.58
C SER A 359 7.42 -21.73 2.76
N SER A 360 6.59 -20.76 3.14
CA SER A 360 5.30 -20.49 2.49
C SER A 360 5.35 -19.33 1.50
N LYS A 361 6.40 -18.50 1.54
CA LYS A 361 6.58 -17.35 0.65
C LYS A 361 6.52 -17.73 -0.82
N GLU A 362 7.02 -18.91 -1.19
CA GLU A 362 7.01 -19.34 -2.58
C GLU A 362 5.58 -19.52 -3.13
N ASN A 363 4.61 -19.88 -2.29
CA ASN A 363 3.22 -20.11 -2.68
C ASN A 363 2.44 -18.81 -2.91
N ILE A 364 3.01 -17.66 -2.55
CA ILE A 364 2.41 -16.36 -2.83
C ILE A 364 2.57 -16.05 -4.33
N PRO A 365 1.50 -15.67 -5.05
CA PRO A 365 1.61 -15.24 -6.43
C PRO A 365 2.57 -14.06 -6.59
N GLY A 366 3.46 -14.13 -7.58
CA GLY A 366 4.50 -13.12 -7.80
C GLY A 366 5.67 -13.17 -6.81
N SER A 367 5.81 -14.24 -6.04
CA SER A 367 6.86 -14.36 -5.00
C SER A 367 8.29 -14.21 -5.54
N ASN A 368 8.59 -14.69 -6.75
CA ASN A 368 9.92 -14.53 -7.33
C ASN A 368 10.19 -13.08 -7.72
N TYR A 369 9.19 -12.37 -8.25
CA TYR A 369 9.31 -10.92 -8.49
C TYR A 369 9.52 -10.14 -7.19
N ILE A 370 8.75 -10.45 -6.14
CA ILE A 370 8.91 -9.80 -4.83
C ILE A 370 10.32 -10.06 -4.28
N ALA A 371 10.80 -11.31 -4.35
CA ALA A 371 12.15 -11.68 -3.92
C ALA A 371 13.24 -10.95 -4.74
N LYS A 372 13.05 -10.77 -6.04
CA LYS A 372 13.95 -9.98 -6.90
C LYS A 372 14.07 -8.53 -6.44
N ILE A 373 12.96 -7.87 -6.11
CA ILE A 373 12.99 -6.50 -5.60
C ILE A 373 13.61 -6.44 -4.19
N CYS A 374 13.32 -7.41 -3.30
CA CYS A 374 13.98 -7.51 -2.00
C CYS A 374 15.51 -7.66 -2.13
N ASN A 375 15.98 -8.50 -3.05
CA ASN A 375 17.41 -8.64 -3.34
C ASN A 375 18.00 -7.34 -3.90
N TYR A 376 17.26 -6.67 -4.79
CA TYR A 376 17.67 -5.36 -5.31
C TYR A 376 17.83 -4.32 -4.20
N ILE A 377 16.92 -4.29 -3.22
CA ILE A 377 17.04 -3.44 -2.02
C ILE A 377 18.30 -3.79 -1.24
N LYS A 378 18.52 -5.08 -0.93
CA LYS A 378 19.71 -5.53 -0.20
C LYS A 378 21.02 -5.11 -0.88
N ASP A 379 21.07 -5.23 -2.20
CA ASP A 379 22.29 -5.00 -2.97
C ASP A 379 22.57 -3.51 -3.25
N HIS A 380 21.56 -2.63 -3.16
CA HIS A 380 21.73 -1.22 -3.55
C HIS A 380 21.40 -0.19 -2.47
N TYR A 381 20.55 -0.53 -1.50
CA TYR A 381 20.06 0.42 -0.51
C TYR A 381 20.81 0.29 0.81
N ASP A 382 21.04 1.43 1.46
CA ASP A 382 21.28 1.49 2.90
C ASP A 382 20.05 2.04 3.58
N VAL A 383 19.59 1.38 4.64
CA VAL A 383 18.37 1.73 5.36
C VAL A 383 18.71 1.94 6.82
N GLY A 384 18.52 3.16 7.30
CA GLY A 384 18.57 3.49 8.73
C GLY A 384 17.18 3.80 9.29
N GLU A 385 17.14 4.19 10.56
CA GLU A 385 15.92 4.51 11.31
C GLU A 385 15.13 5.66 10.66
N LEU A 386 15.83 6.67 10.11
CA LEU A 386 15.24 7.91 9.59
C LEU A 386 15.59 8.17 8.12
N TYR A 387 16.26 7.25 7.44
CA TYR A 387 16.64 7.45 6.04
C TYR A 387 16.75 6.13 5.27
N MET A 388 16.59 6.23 3.95
CA MET A 388 16.82 5.13 3.02
C MET A 388 17.52 5.71 1.79
N GLU A 389 18.65 5.13 1.41
CA GLU A 389 19.56 5.67 0.39
C GLU A 389 19.92 4.60 -0.65
N PHE A 390 19.45 4.82 -1.87
CA PHE A 390 19.82 4.09 -3.07
C PHE A 390 21.01 4.74 -3.77
N VAL A 391 21.96 3.90 -4.18
CA VAL A 391 23.05 4.30 -5.08
C VAL A 391 23.20 3.26 -6.18
N LYS A 392 23.18 3.69 -7.44
CA LYS A 392 23.45 2.82 -8.59
C LYS A 392 24.86 2.23 -8.46
N ASP A 393 25.05 1.03 -9.00
CA ASP A 393 26.30 0.26 -8.91
C ASP A 393 26.74 -0.17 -7.50
N ALA A 394 26.00 0.14 -6.43
CA ALA A 394 26.32 -0.35 -5.08
C ALA A 394 26.36 -1.90 -4.99
N CYS A 395 25.66 -2.60 -5.90
CA CYS A 395 25.75 -4.06 -6.05
C CYS A 395 27.18 -4.55 -6.34
N LYS A 396 28.03 -3.76 -7.00
CA LYS A 396 29.44 -4.14 -7.23
C LYS A 396 30.20 -4.34 -5.92
N VAL A 397 29.86 -3.54 -4.90
CA VAL A 397 30.48 -3.60 -3.58
C VAL A 397 29.78 -4.64 -2.71
N LYS A 398 28.44 -4.67 -2.69
CA LYS A 398 27.66 -5.52 -1.79
C LYS A 398 27.49 -6.97 -2.24
N ALA A 399 27.35 -7.18 -3.55
CA ALA A 399 27.10 -8.47 -4.17
C ALA A 399 28.28 -8.95 -5.05
N GLU A 400 29.41 -8.23 -5.02
CA GLU A 400 30.64 -8.51 -5.77
C GLU A 400 30.44 -8.61 -7.30
N LYS A 401 29.28 -8.16 -7.81
CA LYS A 401 28.90 -8.25 -9.21
C LYS A 401 27.93 -7.14 -9.59
N GLN A 402 28.11 -6.57 -10.77
CA GLN A 402 27.15 -5.62 -11.34
C GLN A 402 25.86 -6.35 -11.77
N CYS A 403 24.72 -5.89 -11.28
CA CYS A 403 23.41 -6.43 -11.68
C CYS A 403 22.95 -5.88 -13.04
N ALA A 404 22.01 -6.56 -13.69
CA ALA A 404 21.49 -6.16 -14.99
C ALA A 404 20.85 -4.76 -15.00
N ALA A 405 20.25 -4.34 -13.89
CA ALA A 405 19.65 -3.00 -13.78
C ALA A 405 20.68 -1.87 -13.73
N CYS A 406 21.93 -2.15 -13.33
CA CYS A 406 23.00 -1.17 -13.34
C CYS A 406 23.81 -1.16 -14.65
N ALA A 407 23.53 -2.08 -15.59
CA ALA A 407 24.28 -2.21 -16.84
C ALA A 407 24.14 -0.99 -17.77
N SER A 408 23.08 -0.20 -17.61
CA SER A 408 22.86 1.08 -18.31
C SER A 408 23.89 2.16 -17.95
N GLY A 409 24.67 1.97 -16.88
CA GLY A 409 25.59 2.97 -16.38
C GLY A 409 24.88 4.17 -15.74
N TRP A 410 25.67 5.14 -15.29
CA TRP A 410 25.16 6.37 -14.70
C TRP A 410 24.74 7.37 -15.79
N THR A 411 23.61 8.04 -15.59
CA THR A 411 23.16 9.14 -16.45
C THR A 411 23.83 10.46 -16.08
N GLY A 412 23.99 10.74 -14.78
CA GLY A 412 24.74 11.86 -14.25
C GLY A 412 26.14 11.48 -13.76
N SER A 413 26.82 12.43 -13.11
CA SER A 413 28.11 12.14 -12.47
C SER A 413 27.95 11.08 -11.37
N GLN A 414 28.92 10.19 -11.25
CA GLN A 414 28.98 9.23 -10.14
C GLN A 414 29.10 9.98 -8.81
N ILE A 415 28.36 9.53 -7.81
CA ILE A 415 28.45 10.03 -6.45
C ILE A 415 28.53 8.86 -5.47
N ASP A 416 29.25 9.08 -4.39
CA ASP A 416 29.30 8.17 -3.27
C ASP A 416 28.11 8.38 -2.33
N ARG A 417 27.94 7.44 -1.40
CA ARG A 417 26.97 7.54 -0.32
C ARG A 417 27.26 8.75 0.56
N ILE A 418 26.21 9.35 1.10
CA ILE A 418 26.33 10.45 2.05
C ILE A 418 27.03 9.92 3.34
N PRO A 419 28.17 10.53 3.74
CA PRO A 419 28.81 10.25 5.01
C PRO A 419 27.85 10.29 6.19
N ARG A 420 27.97 9.30 7.10
CA ARG A 420 27.10 9.20 8.28
C ARG A 420 27.41 10.31 9.29
N PRO A 421 26.40 10.86 9.99
CA PRO A 421 26.60 11.87 11.02
C PRO A 421 27.67 11.44 12.02
N PHE A 422 28.61 12.33 12.33
CA PHE A 422 29.65 12.08 13.33
C PHE A 422 29.73 13.25 14.33
N PRO A 423 29.75 12.99 15.63
CA PRO A 423 29.79 14.06 16.62
C PRO A 423 31.14 14.80 16.59
N ASP A 424 31.08 16.09 16.84
CA ASP A 424 32.21 16.94 17.18
C ASP A 424 32.16 17.26 18.66
N GLU A 425 33.07 16.64 19.41
CA GLU A 425 33.20 16.80 20.86
C GLU A 425 33.57 18.22 21.27
N THR A 426 34.16 19.00 20.37
CA THR A 426 34.61 20.37 20.68
C THR A 426 33.47 21.39 20.58
N THR A 427 32.58 21.23 19.60
CA THR A 427 31.47 22.16 19.33
C THR A 427 30.14 21.68 19.88
N PHE A 428 30.07 20.43 20.34
CA PHE A 428 28.82 19.77 20.74
C PHE A 428 27.78 19.85 19.62
N ARG A 429 28.21 19.57 18.38
CA ARG A 429 27.40 19.48 17.16
C ARG A 429 27.83 18.28 16.32
N TYR A 430 27.05 17.92 15.30
CA TYR A 430 27.54 16.99 14.28
C TYR A 430 28.47 17.72 13.31
N LYS A 431 29.51 17.02 12.88
CA LYS A 431 30.39 17.45 11.79
C LYS A 431 29.60 17.63 10.51
N THR A 432 30.09 18.50 9.62
CA THR A 432 29.53 18.60 8.28
C THR A 432 29.71 17.29 7.51
N VAL A 433 28.98 17.13 6.40
CA VAL A 433 29.11 15.94 5.53
C VAL A 433 30.54 15.78 5.02
N PHE A 434 31.25 16.89 4.76
CA PHE A 434 32.62 16.88 4.26
C PHE A 434 33.68 16.52 5.31
N GLU A 435 33.36 16.71 6.59
CA GLU A 435 34.25 16.43 7.73
C GLU A 435 33.94 15.10 8.41
N SER A 436 32.78 14.51 8.10
CA SER A 436 32.33 13.25 8.67
C SER A 436 33.11 12.08 8.06
N PRO A 437 33.81 11.27 8.86
CA PRO A 437 34.58 10.15 8.35
C PRO A 437 33.64 9.07 7.80
N ALA A 438 33.97 8.51 6.63
CA ALA A 438 33.26 7.38 6.05
C ALA A 438 33.61 6.04 6.72
N THR A 439 34.81 5.95 7.30
CA THR A 439 35.33 4.75 7.95
C THR A 439 35.59 4.98 9.45
N SER A 440 35.53 3.90 10.23
CA SER A 440 35.97 3.89 11.62
C SER A 440 37.50 3.89 11.73
N SER A 441 38.01 4.06 12.95
CA SER A 441 39.46 4.08 13.23
C SER A 441 40.21 2.82 12.82
N ASP A 442 39.51 1.69 12.64
CA ASP A 442 40.05 0.42 12.15
C ASP A 442 39.99 0.28 10.61
N GLY A 443 39.59 1.34 9.91
CA GLY A 443 39.50 1.39 8.44
C GLY A 443 38.26 0.72 7.84
N LYS A 444 37.33 0.20 8.65
CA LYS A 444 36.08 -0.40 8.16
C LYS A 444 35.01 0.66 7.89
N LEU A 445 34.06 0.35 7.01
CA LEU A 445 32.87 1.18 6.83
C LEU A 445 32.11 1.33 8.14
N ARG A 446 31.70 2.56 8.44
CA ARG A 446 30.94 2.83 9.67
C ARG A 446 29.58 2.14 9.63
N PRO A 447 29.13 1.55 10.76
CA PRO A 447 27.79 0.97 10.85
C PRO A 447 26.72 2.02 10.58
N ILE A 448 25.60 1.58 9.99
CA ILE A 448 24.40 2.40 9.85
C ILE A 448 23.92 2.81 11.26
N ASP A 449 23.49 4.07 11.39
CA ASP A 449 22.95 4.65 12.62
C ASP A 449 23.87 4.64 13.84
N ASP A 450 25.18 4.43 13.68
CA ASP A 450 26.16 4.32 14.77
C ASP A 450 26.14 5.52 15.74
N TYR A 451 25.91 6.75 15.23
CA TYR A 451 25.73 7.97 16.02
C TYR A 451 24.33 8.60 15.87
N MET A 452 23.34 7.87 15.36
CA MET A 452 21.95 8.36 15.29
C MET A 452 21.27 8.22 16.67
N PRO A 453 20.94 9.33 17.38
CA PRO A 453 20.56 9.26 18.79
C PRO A 453 19.34 8.38 19.04
N ARG A 454 18.30 8.50 18.20
CA ARG A 454 17.07 7.72 18.35
C ARG A 454 17.30 6.21 18.26
N ALA A 455 18.08 5.77 17.27
CA ALA A 455 18.42 4.37 17.07
C ALA A 455 19.27 3.84 18.25
N GLN A 456 20.24 4.63 18.70
CA GLN A 456 21.09 4.26 19.83
C GLN A 456 20.32 4.26 21.16
N ILE A 457 19.34 5.16 21.39
CA ILE A 457 18.49 5.10 22.59
C ILE A 457 17.71 3.77 22.60
N LYS A 458 17.08 3.37 21.50
CA LYS A 458 16.37 2.06 21.43
C LYS A 458 17.31 0.91 21.79
N LYS A 459 18.51 0.89 21.20
CA LYS A 459 19.53 -0.15 21.46
C LYS A 459 19.95 -0.20 22.92
N PHE A 460 20.25 0.95 23.54
CA PHE A 460 20.69 1.01 24.94
C PHE A 460 19.54 0.74 25.92
N PHE A 461 18.33 1.18 25.60
CA PHE A 461 17.13 0.88 26.39
C PHE A 461 16.86 -0.62 26.44
N SER A 462 16.88 -1.31 25.30
CA SER A 462 16.72 -2.78 25.24
C SER A 462 17.84 -3.52 25.98
N ALA A 463 19.03 -2.93 26.08
CA ALA A 463 20.14 -3.48 26.86
C ALA A 463 20.11 -3.09 28.35
N GLY A 464 19.12 -2.31 28.80
CA GLY A 464 19.00 -1.86 30.20
C GLY A 464 20.04 -0.81 30.63
N LYS A 465 20.61 -0.04 29.69
CA LYS A 465 21.74 0.90 29.90
C LYS A 465 21.36 2.38 29.90
N LEU A 466 20.11 2.72 30.28
CA LEU A 466 19.58 4.09 30.36
C LEU A 466 18.64 4.24 31.57
N ASN A 467 18.96 3.58 32.68
CA ASN A 467 18.13 3.52 33.88
C ASN A 467 18.53 4.55 34.94
N THR A 468 19.77 5.04 34.88
CA THR A 468 20.33 5.99 35.85
C THR A 468 20.60 7.35 35.22
N ALA A 469 20.67 8.39 36.04
CA ALA A 469 21.01 9.74 35.59
C ALA A 469 22.43 9.79 34.97
N GLN A 470 23.38 9.02 35.51
CA GLN A 470 24.74 8.95 34.98
C GLN A 470 24.77 8.34 33.58
N GLU A 471 24.07 7.23 33.36
CA GLU A 471 24.00 6.60 32.03
C GLU A 471 23.38 7.53 30.98
N VAL A 472 22.38 8.31 31.37
CA VAL A 472 21.77 9.31 30.48
C VAL A 472 22.73 10.46 30.17
N ALA A 473 23.50 10.93 31.17
CA ALA A 473 24.51 11.96 30.96
C ALA A 473 25.63 11.47 30.03
N ASP A 474 26.14 10.26 30.26
CA ASP A 474 27.18 9.64 29.42
C ASP A 474 26.68 9.45 27.98
N PHE A 475 25.44 9.00 27.80
CA PHE A 475 24.79 8.88 26.49
C PHE A 475 24.67 10.24 25.81
N SER A 476 24.19 11.25 26.53
CA SER A 476 23.96 12.60 26.02
C SER A 476 25.25 13.25 25.54
N SER A 477 26.35 13.06 26.28
CA SER A 477 27.67 13.52 25.89
C SER A 477 28.17 12.81 24.62
N LYS A 478 28.04 11.48 24.55
CA LYS A 478 28.56 10.68 23.43
C LYS A 478 27.83 10.94 22.11
N PHE A 479 26.52 11.10 22.17
CA PHE A 479 25.66 11.23 20.98
C PHE A 479 25.22 12.67 20.71
N VAL A 480 25.76 13.65 21.46
CA VAL A 480 25.52 15.08 21.24
C VAL A 480 24.01 15.38 21.19
N VAL A 481 23.30 14.93 22.23
CA VAL A 481 21.86 15.09 22.38
C VAL A 481 21.55 15.53 23.80
N SER A 482 20.54 16.38 24.00
CA SER A 482 20.19 16.84 25.34
C SER A 482 19.64 15.68 26.20
N GLU A 483 20.02 15.64 27.48
CA GLU A 483 19.49 14.66 28.44
C GLU A 483 17.95 14.67 28.54
N GLU A 484 17.33 15.84 28.41
CA GLU A 484 15.87 15.98 28.47
C GLU A 484 15.18 15.19 27.36
N LEU A 485 15.67 15.29 26.12
CA LEU A 485 15.16 14.53 24.99
C LEU A 485 15.38 13.02 25.17
N VAL A 486 16.53 12.62 25.71
CA VAL A 486 16.82 11.21 26.01
C VAL A 486 15.81 10.68 27.03
N LYS A 487 15.59 11.40 28.14
CA LYS A 487 14.63 11.04 29.19
C LYS A 487 13.20 10.93 28.64
N LYS A 488 12.75 11.94 27.88
CA LYS A 488 11.42 11.93 27.22
C LYS A 488 11.23 10.72 26.33
N TYR A 489 12.23 10.36 25.53
CA TYR A 489 12.13 9.21 24.63
C TYR A 489 12.19 7.88 25.37
N VAL A 490 13.04 7.74 26.41
CA VAL A 490 13.05 6.55 27.28
C VAL A 490 11.70 6.35 27.98
N ASP A 491 11.09 7.42 28.49
CA ASP A 491 9.77 7.34 29.12
C ASP A 491 8.67 6.99 28.11
N HIS A 492 8.79 7.47 26.87
CA HIS A 492 7.93 7.05 25.77
C HIS A 492 8.06 5.54 25.49
N LEU A 493 9.29 5.00 25.44
CA LEU A 493 9.52 3.55 25.26
C LEU A 493 8.95 2.72 26.42
N LYS A 494 9.11 3.17 27.67
CA LYS A 494 8.47 2.54 28.84
C LYS A 494 6.95 2.53 28.72
N HIS A 495 6.35 3.64 28.28
CA HIS A 495 4.92 3.74 28.06
C HIS A 495 4.43 2.79 26.94
N ILE A 496 5.19 2.66 25.85
CA ILE A 496 4.90 1.69 24.78
C ILE A 496 4.91 0.26 25.34
N ASN A 497 5.95 -0.13 26.07
CA ASN A 497 6.05 -1.47 26.67
C ASN A 497 4.91 -1.75 27.63
N PHE A 498 4.61 -0.81 28.52
CA PHE A 498 3.47 -0.90 29.45
C PHE A 498 2.15 -1.09 28.71
N THR A 499 1.92 -0.33 27.64
CA THR A 499 0.70 -0.44 26.83
C THR A 499 0.63 -1.79 26.10
N LYS A 500 1.76 -2.29 25.59
CA LYS A 500 1.85 -3.63 24.98
C LYS A 500 1.47 -4.70 25.99
N GLU A 501 2.02 -4.65 27.21
CA GLU A 501 1.67 -5.58 28.29
C GLU A 501 0.19 -5.52 28.67
N LEU A 502 -0.40 -4.32 28.77
CA LEU A 502 -1.84 -4.17 29.03
C LEU A 502 -2.69 -4.83 27.94
N ARG A 503 -2.32 -4.66 26.66
CA ARG A 503 -3.02 -5.30 25.54
C ARG A 503 -2.88 -6.82 25.61
N THR A 504 -1.68 -7.34 25.91
CA THR A 504 -1.44 -8.78 26.06
C THR A 504 -2.26 -9.36 27.21
N LYS A 505 -2.31 -8.68 28.36
CA LYS A 505 -3.15 -9.08 29.50
C LYS A 505 -4.63 -9.07 29.13
N ALA A 506 -5.12 -8.00 28.51
CA ALA A 506 -6.51 -7.92 28.05
C ALA A 506 -6.87 -9.02 27.04
N LYS A 507 -5.97 -9.35 26.11
CA LYS A 507 -6.14 -10.48 25.17
C LYS A 507 -6.20 -11.82 25.92
N ALA A 508 -5.31 -12.05 26.87
CA ALA A 508 -5.31 -13.25 27.69
C ALA A 508 -6.58 -13.36 28.56
N ASP A 509 -7.06 -12.25 29.13
CA ASP A 509 -8.30 -12.19 29.91
C ASP A 509 -9.52 -12.47 29.03
N ASN A 510 -9.59 -11.86 27.84
CA ASN A 510 -10.66 -12.12 26.89
C ASN A 510 -10.67 -13.59 26.44
N ARG A 511 -9.49 -14.17 26.15
CA ARG A 511 -9.36 -15.58 25.82
C ARG A 511 -9.84 -16.47 26.97
N ARG A 512 -9.39 -16.22 28.20
CA ARG A 512 -9.85 -16.96 29.38
C ARG A 512 -11.36 -16.85 29.60
N ASN A 513 -11.92 -15.64 29.42
CA ASN A 513 -13.36 -15.41 29.53
C ASN A 513 -14.14 -16.17 28.46
N ARG A 514 -13.61 -16.30 27.23
CA ARG A 514 -14.23 -17.10 26.17
C ARG A 514 -14.10 -18.59 26.42
N GLU A 515 -12.94 -19.07 26.85
CA GLU A 515 -12.73 -20.48 27.20
C GLU A 515 -13.62 -20.92 28.37
N ALA A 516 -14.01 -19.99 29.26
CA ALA A 516 -14.96 -20.24 30.33
C ALA A 516 -16.43 -20.29 29.87
N LYS A 517 -16.76 -19.77 28.68
CA LYS A 517 -18.12 -19.84 28.14
C LYS A 517 -18.45 -21.28 27.74
N CYS A 518 -19.67 -21.68 28.04
CA CYS A 518 -20.26 -22.94 27.64
C CYS A 518 -21.37 -22.70 26.61
N TYR A 519 -21.96 -23.80 26.13
CA TYR A 519 -23.07 -23.76 25.17
C TYR A 519 -24.18 -22.75 25.53
N LYS A 520 -24.51 -22.61 26.82
CA LYS A 520 -25.63 -21.76 27.30
C LYS A 520 -25.35 -20.26 27.25
N ASP A 521 -24.08 -19.87 27.11
CA ASP A 521 -23.67 -18.46 27.14
C ASP A 521 -23.81 -17.78 25.76
N TYR A 522 -24.21 -18.54 24.74
CA TYR A 522 -24.43 -18.04 23.39
C TYR A 522 -25.91 -18.14 23.02
N ASN A 523 -26.43 -17.06 22.46
CA ASN A 523 -27.72 -17.07 21.81
C ASN A 523 -27.54 -17.55 20.36
N TRP A 524 -27.51 -18.87 20.17
CA TRP A 524 -27.24 -19.50 18.87
C TRP A 524 -28.26 -19.14 17.78
N ASP A 525 -29.52 -18.91 18.17
CA ASP A 525 -30.58 -18.46 17.28
C ASP A 525 -30.34 -17.04 16.74
N GLU A 526 -29.90 -16.14 17.61
CA GLU A 526 -29.51 -14.77 17.24
C GLU A 526 -28.25 -14.78 16.38
N LEU A 527 -27.24 -15.55 16.76
CA LEU A 527 -26.00 -15.70 15.98
C LEU A 527 -26.24 -16.26 14.58
N LEU A 528 -27.23 -17.14 14.41
CA LEU A 528 -27.63 -17.59 13.07
C LEU A 528 -28.30 -16.47 12.28
N LEU A 529 -29.25 -15.74 12.90
CA LEU A 529 -30.01 -14.67 12.25
C LEU A 529 -29.13 -13.48 11.84
N THR A 530 -28.13 -13.13 12.65
CA THR A 530 -27.24 -11.99 12.38
C THR A 530 -25.99 -12.39 11.60
N GLY A 531 -25.88 -13.64 11.15
CA GLY A 531 -24.64 -14.17 10.56
C GLY A 531 -23.46 -14.20 11.53
N GLY A 532 -23.69 -14.05 12.85
CA GLY A 532 -22.68 -13.96 13.89
C GLY A 532 -21.86 -15.24 14.11
N LEU A 533 -22.30 -16.39 13.60
CA LEU A 533 -21.55 -17.65 13.68
C LEU A 533 -20.15 -17.57 13.05
N LYS A 534 -19.98 -16.76 11.98
CA LYS A 534 -18.67 -16.59 11.30
C LYS A 534 -17.61 -15.94 12.20
N PHE A 535 -18.06 -15.24 13.22
CA PHE A 535 -17.22 -14.48 14.15
C PHE A 535 -16.80 -15.27 15.40
N LEU A 536 -17.38 -16.45 15.63
CA LEU A 536 -16.96 -17.32 16.72
C LEU A 536 -15.67 -18.08 16.37
N TYR A 537 -14.87 -18.37 17.40
CA TYR A 537 -13.71 -19.25 17.26
C TYR A 537 -14.10 -20.71 17.10
N VAL A 538 -13.20 -21.51 16.53
CA VAL A 538 -13.41 -22.96 16.34
C VAL A 538 -13.75 -23.66 17.66
N PHE A 539 -13.07 -23.30 18.76
CA PHE A 539 -13.36 -23.88 20.07
C PHE A 539 -14.71 -23.45 20.65
N GLU A 540 -15.21 -22.25 20.31
CA GLU A 540 -16.54 -21.78 20.70
C GLU A 540 -17.62 -22.53 19.90
N LEU A 541 -17.44 -22.68 18.58
CA LEU A 541 -18.31 -23.49 17.72
C LEU A 541 -18.37 -24.96 18.18
N ASP A 542 -17.25 -25.49 18.68
CA ASP A 542 -17.19 -26.84 19.25
C ASP A 542 -18.11 -27.02 20.46
N THR A 543 -18.43 -25.96 21.20
CA THR A 543 -19.36 -26.06 22.33
C THR A 543 -20.77 -26.43 21.87
N TYR A 544 -21.25 -25.87 20.74
CA TYR A 544 -22.52 -26.24 20.12
C TYR A 544 -22.51 -27.67 19.61
N LEU A 545 -21.48 -28.02 18.84
CA LEU A 545 -21.39 -29.34 18.23
C LEU A 545 -21.30 -30.45 19.29
N LYS A 546 -20.55 -30.22 20.37
CA LYS A 546 -20.47 -31.14 21.51
C LYS A 546 -21.82 -31.27 22.22
N HIS A 547 -22.52 -30.16 22.47
CA HIS A 547 -23.81 -30.17 23.16
C HIS A 547 -24.88 -30.97 22.41
N HIS A 548 -24.93 -30.84 21.08
CA HIS A 548 -25.89 -31.54 20.22
C HIS A 548 -25.36 -32.88 19.66
N SER A 549 -24.23 -33.37 20.16
CA SER A 549 -23.60 -34.64 19.72
C SER A 549 -23.34 -34.72 18.21
N LEU A 550 -23.01 -33.58 17.59
CA LEU A 550 -22.70 -33.47 16.16
C LEU A 550 -21.21 -33.75 15.89
N PRO A 551 -20.83 -34.20 14.67
CA PRO A 551 -19.43 -34.44 14.33
C PRO A 551 -18.62 -33.14 14.34
N TRP A 552 -17.58 -33.07 15.18
CA TRP A 552 -16.81 -31.84 15.44
C TRP A 552 -15.28 -31.96 15.27
N LYS A 553 -14.71 -33.17 15.40
CA LYS A 553 -13.25 -33.37 15.31
C LYS A 553 -12.76 -33.26 13.86
N LYS A 554 -11.58 -32.64 13.67
CA LYS A 554 -10.89 -32.52 12.36
C LYS A 554 -11.71 -31.86 11.24
N LYS A 555 -12.65 -30.99 11.59
CA LYS A 555 -13.43 -30.20 10.64
C LYS A 555 -12.87 -28.79 10.51
N LEU A 556 -12.93 -28.23 9.31
CA LEU A 556 -12.63 -26.82 9.06
C LEU A 556 -13.70 -25.93 9.70
N LYS A 557 -13.38 -24.66 9.97
CA LYS A 557 -14.31 -23.69 10.58
C LYS A 557 -15.60 -23.55 9.75
N THR A 558 -15.47 -23.44 8.43
CA THR A 558 -16.60 -23.35 7.48
C THR A 558 -17.52 -24.57 7.56
N GLU A 559 -16.97 -25.77 7.59
CA GLU A 559 -17.74 -27.01 7.76
C GLU A 559 -18.47 -27.07 9.10
N LYS A 560 -17.86 -26.58 10.18
CA LYS A 560 -18.49 -26.49 11.50
C LYS A 560 -19.66 -25.51 11.47
N ILE A 561 -19.47 -24.32 10.89
CA ILE A 561 -20.54 -23.32 10.72
C ILE A 561 -21.69 -23.93 9.93
N ARG A 562 -21.43 -24.54 8.77
CA ARG A 562 -22.46 -25.20 7.94
C ARG A 562 -23.21 -26.29 8.71
N THR A 563 -22.49 -27.10 9.49
CA THR A 563 -23.11 -28.15 10.32
C THR A 563 -24.04 -27.55 11.38
N ILE A 564 -23.63 -26.45 12.02
CA ILE A 564 -24.42 -25.74 13.05
C ILE A 564 -25.66 -25.09 12.42
N THR A 565 -25.47 -24.37 11.31
CA THR A 565 -26.54 -23.72 10.54
C THR A 565 -27.62 -24.72 10.13
N ASN A 566 -27.23 -25.83 9.52
CA ASN A 566 -28.18 -26.87 9.11
C ASN A 566 -28.95 -27.44 10.29
N HIS A 567 -28.26 -27.71 11.42
CA HIS A 567 -28.92 -28.22 12.62
C HIS A 567 -29.92 -27.22 13.22
N LEU A 568 -29.56 -25.94 13.32
CA LEU A 568 -30.44 -24.89 13.83
C LEU A 568 -31.67 -24.70 12.93
N GLN A 569 -31.49 -24.68 11.61
CA GLN A 569 -32.58 -24.56 10.64
C GLN A 569 -33.52 -25.77 10.69
N GLN A 570 -32.98 -26.99 10.79
CA GLN A 570 -33.78 -28.21 10.94
C GLN A 570 -34.56 -28.22 12.26
N THR A 571 -33.93 -27.81 13.36
CA THR A 571 -34.59 -27.72 14.66
C THR A 571 -35.73 -26.69 14.63
N ARG A 572 -35.52 -25.52 14.01
CA ARG A 572 -36.59 -24.52 13.79
C ARG A 572 -37.71 -25.05 12.91
N GLY A 573 -37.39 -25.75 11.83
CA GLY A 573 -38.37 -26.39 10.95
C GLY A 573 -39.24 -27.41 11.69
N GLN A 574 -38.65 -28.20 12.59
CA GLN A 574 -39.37 -29.16 13.43
C GLN A 574 -40.23 -28.48 14.51
N VAL A 575 -39.77 -27.39 15.11
CA VAL A 575 -40.56 -26.59 16.06
C VAL A 575 -41.76 -25.94 15.35
N LEU A 576 -41.57 -25.38 14.15
CA LEU A 576 -42.66 -24.84 13.33
C LEU A 576 -43.63 -25.92 12.87
N GLN A 577 -43.13 -27.11 12.52
CA GLN A 577 -43.97 -28.27 12.18
C GLN A 577 -44.76 -28.81 13.38
N THR A 578 -44.20 -28.76 14.60
CA THR A 578 -44.90 -29.20 15.81
C THR A 578 -45.91 -28.17 16.32
N MET A 579 -45.64 -26.87 16.14
CA MET A 579 -46.63 -25.80 16.39
C MET A 579 -47.79 -25.80 15.38
N THR A 580 -47.61 -26.39 14.20
CA THR A 580 -48.66 -26.51 13.16
C THR A 580 -49.48 -27.80 13.27
N VAL A 581 -49.25 -28.66 14.27
CA VAL A 581 -50.06 -29.89 14.48
C VAL A 581 -51.45 -29.63 15.08
N GLU A 582 -51.75 -28.42 15.57
CA GLU A 582 -53.15 -27.99 15.81
C GLU A 582 -53.87 -27.47 14.55
N GLY A 583 -53.19 -27.44 13.39
CA GLY A 583 -53.75 -27.03 12.11
C GLY A 583 -53.38 -28.02 10.99
N GLN A 584 -53.77 -29.28 11.14
CA GLN A 584 -53.55 -30.28 10.08
C GLN A 584 -54.27 -29.92 8.77
N ARG A 585 -53.57 -30.24 7.67
CA ARG A 585 -54.01 -30.34 6.26
C ARG A 585 -54.01 -29.04 5.48
N LEU A 586 -52.98 -28.87 4.65
CA LEU A 586 -53.09 -28.88 3.18
C LEU A 586 -51.68 -28.92 2.56
N LEU A 587 -51.56 -29.65 1.44
CA LEU A 587 -50.41 -29.89 0.56
C LEU A 587 -49.41 -31.00 0.97
N GLN A 588 -49.57 -32.13 0.29
CA GLN A 588 -48.58 -33.18 0.05
C GLN A 588 -47.81 -32.90 -1.28
N PRO A 589 -46.75 -33.65 -1.62
CA PRO A 589 -45.49 -33.14 -2.16
C PRO A 589 -45.43 -33.04 -3.69
N GLY A 590 -44.59 -32.12 -4.18
CA GLY A 590 -44.25 -31.97 -5.60
C GLY A 590 -42.74 -31.80 -5.81
N GLN A 591 -42.12 -32.91 -6.24
CA GLN A 591 -40.96 -33.07 -7.14
C GLN A 591 -39.78 -32.07 -7.14
N ASN A 592 -38.59 -32.68 -6.94
CA ASN A 592 -37.24 -32.34 -7.41
C ASN A 592 -37.08 -31.13 -8.34
N VAL A 593 -36.20 -30.20 -7.92
CA VAL A 593 -35.24 -29.55 -8.80
C VAL A 593 -33.88 -29.57 -8.09
N SER A 594 -32.88 -30.07 -8.82
CA SER A 594 -31.47 -30.00 -8.51
C SER A 594 -30.99 -28.66 -9.03
N ASP A 595 -30.57 -27.76 -8.15
CA ASP A 595 -29.82 -26.57 -8.54
C ASP A 595 -28.56 -26.50 -7.67
N ASP A 596 -27.43 -26.69 -8.35
CA ASP A 596 -26.10 -26.36 -7.89
C ASP A 596 -26.01 -24.84 -7.80
N GLU A 597 -25.70 -24.31 -6.61
CA GLU A 597 -25.31 -22.90 -6.44
C GLU A 597 -23.94 -22.83 -5.76
N GLU A 598 -23.02 -22.22 -6.49
CA GLU A 598 -21.64 -21.91 -6.13
C GLU A 598 -21.63 -20.88 -4.98
N GLU A 599 -20.95 -21.18 -3.87
CA GLU A 599 -20.70 -20.20 -2.81
C GLU A 599 -19.63 -19.21 -3.30
N THR A 600 -20.06 -17.96 -3.44
CA THR A 600 -19.22 -16.79 -3.74
C THR A 600 -18.46 -16.41 -2.48
N ASP A 601 -17.13 -16.49 -2.51
CA ASP A 601 -16.25 -15.98 -1.45
C ASP A 601 -16.33 -14.44 -1.39
N GLY A 602 -17.33 -13.94 -0.68
CA GLY A 602 -17.49 -12.53 -0.32
C GLY A 602 -16.57 -12.16 0.85
N ASP A 603 -15.29 -11.95 0.54
CA ASP A 603 -14.33 -11.32 1.45
C ASP A 603 -14.37 -9.80 1.24
N ASP A 604 -15.24 -9.09 1.99
CA ASP A 604 -15.08 -7.65 2.23
C ASP A 604 -15.30 -7.33 3.73
N ILE A 605 -14.21 -7.00 4.41
CA ILE A 605 -13.80 -5.65 4.87
C ILE A 605 -14.46 -5.21 6.17
N ASP A 606 -13.62 -5.11 7.21
CA ASP A 606 -13.73 -4.06 8.22
C ASP A 606 -12.34 -3.44 8.45
N ILE A 607 -12.08 -2.34 7.73
CA ILE A 607 -10.87 -1.52 7.88
C ILE A 607 -11.01 -0.70 9.16
N VAL A 608 -10.48 -1.25 10.27
CA VAL A 608 -10.03 -0.44 11.42
C VAL A 608 -8.65 -0.90 11.86
N GLY A 609 -7.70 -0.84 10.92
CA GLY A 609 -6.28 -1.01 11.20
C GLY A 609 -5.66 0.27 11.76
N GLU A 610 -5.86 0.57 13.05
CA GLU A 610 -4.92 1.42 13.79
C GLU A 610 -3.61 0.63 14.04
N THR A 611 -2.79 0.51 13.00
CA THR A 611 -1.49 -0.17 13.09
C THR A 611 -0.46 0.76 13.72
N TRP A 612 -0.32 0.67 15.04
CA TRP A 612 0.84 1.20 15.76
C TRP A 612 1.99 0.19 15.66
N SER A 613 3.10 0.62 15.05
CA SER A 613 4.48 0.10 15.15
C SER A 613 4.60 -1.40 15.47
N SER A 614 4.69 -2.20 14.40
CA SER A 614 5.33 -3.51 14.47
C SER A 614 6.84 -3.29 14.29
N ASP A 615 7.50 -2.83 15.36
CA ASP A 615 8.96 -2.90 15.50
C ASP A 615 9.34 -4.36 15.80
N ASP A 616 9.19 -5.24 14.81
CA ASP A 616 9.79 -6.59 14.80
C ASP A 616 10.52 -6.78 13.47
N GLU A 617 11.75 -6.28 13.40
CA GLU A 617 12.70 -6.70 12.37
C GLU A 617 13.16 -8.13 12.70
N ARG A 618 12.62 -9.13 11.98
CA ARG A 618 13.33 -10.39 11.79
C ARG A 618 14.51 -10.12 10.86
N LEU A 619 15.67 -9.83 11.47
CA LEU A 619 16.97 -9.87 10.81
C LEU A 619 17.20 -11.27 10.24
N CYS A 620 17.38 -11.36 8.92
CA CYS A 620 17.96 -12.53 8.28
C CYS A 620 19.37 -12.74 8.82
N SER A 621 19.55 -13.70 9.73
CA SER A 621 20.84 -14.29 10.05
C SER A 621 20.65 -15.78 10.22
N SER A 622 21.36 -16.52 9.36
CA SER A 622 21.50 -17.97 9.39
C SER A 622 22.09 -18.42 10.73
N ASP A 623 21.43 -19.33 11.43
CA ASP A 623 21.99 -20.60 11.89
C ASP A 623 20.91 -21.44 12.58
N GLY A 624 21.05 -22.76 12.44
CA GLY A 624 19.95 -23.70 12.52
C GLY A 624 19.45 -24.12 13.90
N MET A 625 18.34 -24.86 13.80
CA MET A 625 17.89 -26.00 14.60
C MET A 625 16.77 -25.84 15.65
N VAL A 626 15.69 -26.57 15.31
CA VAL A 626 14.70 -27.34 16.08
C VAL A 626 13.30 -26.72 16.32
N ASP A 627 12.34 -27.42 15.72
CA ASP A 627 10.88 -27.34 15.83
C ASP A 627 10.32 -27.25 17.25
N SER A 628 9.23 -26.50 17.42
CA SER A 628 7.95 -27.06 17.92
C SER A 628 6.82 -26.02 17.92
N GLU A 629 5.68 -26.48 17.40
CA GLU A 629 4.29 -26.09 17.68
C GLU A 629 3.73 -24.81 17.01
N THR A 630 2.81 -25.10 16.08
CA THR A 630 1.87 -24.25 15.35
C THR A 630 1.06 -23.29 16.24
N GLU A 631 1.27 -21.98 16.06
CA GLU A 631 0.34 -20.93 16.53
C GLU A 631 -0.56 -20.47 15.38
N GLU A 632 -1.85 -20.77 15.53
CA GLU A 632 -2.97 -20.39 14.66
C GLU A 632 -3.28 -18.89 14.86
N SER A 633 -3.38 -18.11 13.78
CA SER A 633 -3.57 -16.66 13.83
C SER A 633 -5.05 -16.30 14.02
N ASP A 634 -5.38 -15.79 15.20
CA ASP A 634 -6.75 -15.49 15.61
C ASP A 634 -7.13 -14.01 15.42
N TYR A 635 -8.05 -13.74 14.47
CA TYR A 635 -8.73 -12.46 14.23
C TYR A 635 -10.04 -12.38 15.03
N GLU A 636 -10.43 -11.18 15.49
CA GLU A 636 -11.76 -10.91 16.05
C GLU A 636 -12.41 -9.65 15.49
N PRO A 637 -13.74 -9.66 15.29
CA PRO A 637 -14.56 -8.47 15.08
C PRO A 637 -15.16 -7.92 16.39
N VAL A 638 -15.47 -6.63 16.39
CA VAL A 638 -15.99 -5.89 17.55
C VAL A 638 -17.53 -5.88 17.52
N PRO A 639 -18.23 -6.24 18.62
CA PRO A 639 -19.70 -6.14 18.68
C PRO A 639 -20.17 -4.69 18.92
N PRO A 640 -21.36 -4.30 18.42
CA PRO A 640 -21.88 -2.96 18.55
C PRO A 640 -22.51 -2.75 19.93
N SER A 641 -21.80 -2.11 20.85
CA SER A 641 -22.46 -1.46 21.99
C SER A 641 -21.71 -0.20 22.42
N ALA A 642 -22.46 0.90 22.42
CA ALA A 642 -21.98 2.24 22.69
C ALA A 642 -21.37 2.37 24.10
N LYS A 643 -20.05 2.53 24.17
CA LYS A 643 -19.38 3.23 25.27
C LYS A 643 -18.37 4.22 24.70
N ARG A 644 -18.66 5.52 24.89
CA ARG A 644 -17.79 6.65 24.57
C ARG A 644 -16.35 6.36 25.03
N ARG A 645 -15.45 6.11 24.09
CA ARG A 645 -14.00 6.15 24.33
C ARG A 645 -13.51 7.52 23.89
N MET A 646 -12.85 8.23 24.81
CA MET A 646 -12.13 9.46 24.49
C MET A 646 -10.95 9.13 23.58
N VAL A 647 -10.93 9.69 22.38
CA VAL A 647 -9.83 9.58 21.41
C VAL A 647 -9.06 10.90 21.42
N SER A 648 -7.78 10.86 21.77
CA SER A 648 -6.86 11.99 21.65
C SER A 648 -6.28 12.05 20.23
N THR A 649 -6.23 13.24 19.61
CA THR A 649 -5.61 13.43 18.28
C THR A 649 -4.10 13.69 18.37
N ARG A 650 -3.43 13.50 17.22
CA ARG A 650 -1.98 13.54 16.91
C ARG A 650 -1.19 14.82 17.29
N SER A 651 -1.79 15.77 18.01
CA SER A 651 -1.17 17.03 18.45
C SER A 651 -1.29 17.30 19.95
N GLY A 652 -1.88 16.39 20.73
CA GLY A 652 -2.16 16.66 22.15
C GLY A 652 -3.20 17.79 22.38
N ARG A 653 -3.81 18.34 21.31
CA ARG A 653 -4.99 19.20 21.44
C ARG A 653 -6.24 18.34 21.52
N LYS A 654 -7.19 18.75 22.37
CA LYS A 654 -8.48 18.08 22.54
C LYS A 654 -9.17 17.94 21.18
N ALA A 655 -9.53 16.71 20.82
CA ALA A 655 -10.31 16.45 19.63
C ALA A 655 -11.69 17.11 19.79
N SER A 656 -12.03 18.06 18.92
CA SER A 656 -13.43 18.37 18.65
C SER A 656 -13.98 17.23 17.79
N SER A 657 -14.74 16.33 18.41
CA SER A 657 -15.54 15.34 17.71
C SER A 657 -16.68 16.08 16.99
N PHE A 658 -16.74 15.98 15.66
CA PHE A 658 -17.90 16.45 14.91
C PHE A 658 -18.98 15.37 14.94
N VAL A 659 -20.11 15.71 15.58
CA VAL A 659 -21.38 15.01 15.39
C VAL A 659 -22.07 15.73 14.24
N LEU A 660 -22.20 15.07 13.10
CA LEU A 660 -23.10 15.53 12.04
C LEU A 660 -24.53 15.29 12.56
N GLY A 661 -25.27 16.37 12.78
CA GLY A 661 -26.69 16.27 13.10
C GLY A 661 -27.45 15.80 11.86
N ASN A 662 -28.35 14.84 12.05
CA ASN A 662 -29.42 14.58 11.11
C ASN A 662 -30.46 15.70 11.28
N GLU A 663 -30.74 16.46 10.23
CA GLU A 663 -32.05 17.08 10.03
C GLU A 663 -32.75 16.37 8.89
#